data_AF-A0A2H1FI45-F1
#
_entry.id   AF-A0A2H1FI45-F1
#
_cell.length_a   1.000
_cell.length_b   1.000
_cell.length_c   1.000
_cell.angle_alpha   90.00
_cell.angle_beta   90.00
_cell.angle_gamma   90.00
#
_symmetry.space_group_name_H-M   'P 1'
#
loop_
_entity.id
_entity.type
_entity.pdbx_description
1 polymer ?
#
loop_
_entity_poly.entity_id
_entity_poly.type
_entity_poly.pdbx_seq_one_letter_code
_entity_poly.pdbx_strand_id
1 'polypeptide(L)'
;MISQQKNVLRGGKKFTFAIRTNRNNYWIVIFQASILALFFLQFHYSYAFVTNQNSSFVVGQPSFTTMINTPINSSSLNGPIGITFDSGGNLWVADSSNNRILNYSSSSFGFNRPNATTVLGQSSFTAGGFGTTSTTLRAASALAFDSSGNLWVADEDNSRILEYSPPFTTGQAASLVLGQSSFTTGGTGTNTTTLNTPDALAFDSHGNLWVSDQGNNRILEYSPPFTTGQAASLVLGHSTFTQTSSGTNATALNNPFSLVFDSSGNLWVTDQNNNRILRYSTPFTNNMAASLVLGQSSFTTNTVGTSNNTLNNPSNIAFDSSGNLWVADGSNNRVLEYKSSFSNGMAASLVFGQANFTSNGINNGFANPSASSLNDVNGLLFDKSGNLWVSDSGNNRIIRFVQTGQNQALVDNSIATVTVNPTTPQLMIANSNTNLSTIKIPSTVTNTTINYSNILVKKSDGNSVTLNNALTVKANSTNGNVQILLPKNIVINGSSSWKGTINTATISSVSLPQGTLPAAKIEVGFGSAKLTLSKAVELDFSGNAGKRIGFTHGGPFTEITQVCSTDDATGIPSGLTDCKIDVGSDLHVWTLHFTTFVVFTVQSAVGGSTPGFAPSFTTGFAQNEYPLTINANNYKLPNYTNTGIFSTIQVGEPFVIKVLLYGDNGLQSVKHVSLVTNMRGNYASIAGADTAIFWDATQPLQIVDPHHFFGPVTVNTTVVDNKILLTFHGTFAKPMPVSNIGIRTWGYDLYSRDVYVINAWQATSSPPIQQLNTTPPSQKQLLVNDSTVGATLNLQSTNPQLLSTSNKLDLMESIKEWGGYSNKSISDSEMLHMFGLSGDHVPQWVMKNIKWIIDGTINIQDFGDALHYLSDNKIIK
;
A
#
# COMPACT_ATOMS: atom_id res chain seq x y z
N MET A 1 33.20 -4.31 -57.75
CA MET A 1 34.59 -4.85 -57.78
C MET A 1 35.07 -5.06 -56.35
N ILE A 2 36.18 -5.79 -56.17
CA ILE A 2 36.60 -6.37 -54.88
C ILE A 2 37.83 -5.66 -54.31
N SER A 3 37.83 -5.39 -53.00
CA SER A 3 39.04 -5.45 -52.16
C SER A 3 38.65 -5.68 -50.69
N GLN A 4 39.44 -6.47 -49.96
CA GLN A 4 39.26 -6.73 -48.53
C GLN A 4 40.23 -5.89 -47.70
N GLN A 5 39.88 -5.56 -46.44
CA GLN A 5 40.45 -6.28 -45.30
C GLN A 5 39.71 -5.99 -43.97
N LYS A 6 39.98 -6.83 -42.97
CA LYS A 6 39.36 -6.80 -41.64
C LYS A 6 40.15 -5.89 -40.69
N ASN A 7 39.46 -5.24 -39.76
CA ASN A 7 39.77 -5.45 -38.34
C ASN A 7 38.57 -5.09 -37.45
N VAL A 8 38.62 -5.49 -36.17
CA VAL A 8 37.44 -5.80 -35.36
C VAL A 8 37.47 -5.12 -33.97
N LEU A 9 36.26 -4.80 -33.48
CA LEU A 9 35.86 -4.50 -32.09
C LEU A 9 36.06 -3.09 -31.48
N ARG A 10 35.09 -2.77 -30.59
CA ARG A 10 35.00 -1.73 -29.54
C ARG A 10 34.84 -0.26 -29.96
N GLY A 11 33.85 0.40 -29.34
CA GLY A 11 33.63 1.85 -29.38
C GLY A 11 32.21 2.25 -29.78
N GLY A 12 31.31 2.42 -28.80
CA GLY A 12 29.96 2.95 -29.07
C GLY A 12 29.99 4.43 -29.46
N LYS A 13 29.31 4.80 -30.55
CA LYS A 13 29.26 6.19 -31.03
C LYS A 13 28.09 6.95 -30.41
N LYS A 14 28.38 7.97 -29.59
CA LYS A 14 27.44 9.06 -29.33
C LYS A 14 27.34 9.96 -30.57
N PHE A 15 26.16 10.51 -30.83
CA PHE A 15 26.01 11.59 -31.80
C PHE A 15 26.48 12.92 -31.18
N THR A 16 27.10 13.78 -31.99
CA THR A 16 27.55 15.11 -31.59
C THR A 16 26.96 16.14 -32.54
N PHE A 17 26.08 17.00 -32.06
CA PHE A 17 25.67 18.21 -32.77
C PHE A 17 26.62 19.35 -32.40
N ALA A 18 27.09 20.10 -33.40
CA ALA A 18 27.96 21.25 -33.22
C ALA A 18 27.34 22.47 -33.89
N ILE A 19 26.96 23.46 -33.09
CA ILE A 19 26.47 24.76 -33.57
C ILE A 19 27.66 25.71 -33.61
N ARG A 20 27.91 26.34 -34.77
CA ARG A 20 28.89 27.42 -34.90
C ARG A 20 28.25 28.77 -34.58
N THR A 21 28.92 29.57 -33.77
CA THR A 21 28.78 31.03 -33.75
C THR A 21 30.16 31.66 -33.96
N ASN A 22 30.22 32.81 -34.63
CA ASN A 22 31.47 33.47 -34.97
C ASN A 22 31.87 34.52 -33.91
N ARG A 23 33.19 34.74 -33.77
CA ARG A 23 33.84 35.79 -32.95
C ARG A 23 33.73 35.63 -31.43
N ASN A 24 34.57 34.77 -30.84
CA ASN A 24 35.77 35.21 -30.10
C ASN A 24 36.51 34.02 -29.46
N ASN A 25 37.84 34.11 -29.36
CA ASN A 25 38.70 32.99 -28.92
C ASN A 25 38.75 32.87 -27.38
N TYR A 26 37.75 32.22 -26.78
CA TYR A 26 37.83 31.73 -25.39
C TYR A 26 37.32 30.30 -25.28
N TRP A 27 38.19 29.37 -24.89
CA TRP A 27 37.81 28.00 -24.54
C TRP A 27 37.25 27.97 -23.12
N ILE A 28 35.95 28.23 -22.96
CA ILE A 28 35.25 28.01 -21.70
C ILE A 28 35.02 26.50 -21.53
N VAL A 29 36.01 25.82 -20.94
CA VAL A 29 35.92 24.40 -20.57
C VAL A 29 35.24 24.29 -19.21
N ILE A 30 33.90 24.27 -19.20
CA ILE A 30 33.14 23.92 -17.99
C ILE A 30 33.24 22.41 -17.78
N PHE A 31 34.18 22.01 -16.92
CA PHE A 31 34.12 20.70 -16.27
C PHE A 31 33.01 20.71 -15.21
N GLN A 32 31.78 20.36 -15.61
CA GLN A 32 30.78 19.80 -14.69
C GLN A 32 30.69 18.28 -14.87
N ALA A 33 31.81 17.62 -14.60
CA ALA A 33 31.75 16.33 -13.91
C ALA A 33 31.72 16.61 -12.39
N SER A 34 31.16 15.70 -11.60
CA SER A 34 31.07 15.79 -10.12
C SER A 34 30.12 16.88 -9.57
N ILE A 35 28.80 16.68 -9.72
CA ILE A 35 27.76 16.76 -8.64
C ILE A 35 26.39 16.22 -9.16
N LEU A 36 26.41 15.19 -10.02
CA LEU A 36 25.18 14.50 -10.47
C LEU A 36 25.24 12.96 -10.41
N ALA A 37 26.32 12.42 -9.83
CA ALA A 37 26.52 10.98 -9.61
C ALA A 37 26.42 10.56 -8.13
N LEU A 38 25.99 11.47 -7.25
CA LEU A 38 25.93 11.27 -5.79
C LEU A 38 24.54 11.48 -5.17
N PHE A 39 23.54 11.92 -5.94
CA PHE A 39 22.14 12.06 -5.49
C PHE A 39 21.14 11.22 -6.30
N PHE A 40 21.63 10.30 -7.14
CA PHE A 40 20.87 9.14 -7.60
C PHE A 40 21.41 7.83 -7.01
N LEU A 41 21.76 7.87 -5.72
CA LEU A 41 21.62 6.71 -4.82
C LEU A 41 20.15 6.50 -4.44
N GLN A 42 19.28 6.60 -5.45
CA GLN A 42 17.97 5.98 -5.41
C GLN A 42 18.25 4.48 -5.41
N PHE A 43 18.13 3.86 -4.23
CA PHE A 43 18.15 2.41 -4.10
C PHE A 43 17.08 1.86 -5.05
N HIS A 44 17.53 1.35 -6.19
CA HIS A 44 16.72 0.46 -7.00
C HIS A 44 16.58 -0.79 -6.13
N TYR A 45 15.46 -0.87 -5.41
CA TYR A 45 15.09 -2.06 -4.66
C TYR A 45 14.81 -3.14 -5.71
N SER A 46 15.85 -3.85 -6.14
CA SER A 46 15.78 -4.89 -7.15
C SER A 46 15.00 -6.07 -6.58
N TYR A 47 13.68 -6.03 -6.71
CA TYR A 47 12.80 -7.13 -6.38
C TYR A 47 13.22 -8.35 -7.21
N ALA A 48 13.50 -9.47 -6.53
CA ALA A 48 14.11 -10.63 -7.13
C ALA A 48 13.52 -11.93 -6.58
N PHE A 49 13.44 -12.92 -7.46
CA PHE A 49 13.13 -14.30 -7.14
C PHE A 49 14.43 -15.09 -6.87
N VAL A 50 14.35 -16.17 -6.09
CA VAL A 50 15.49 -17.05 -5.79
C VAL A 50 15.13 -18.53 -5.88
N THR A 51 16.06 -19.39 -6.28
CA THR A 51 15.76 -20.78 -6.69
C THR A 51 15.05 -21.65 -5.64
N ASN A 52 15.37 -21.47 -4.35
CA ASN A 52 14.78 -22.24 -3.26
C ASN A 52 13.68 -21.46 -2.50
N GLN A 53 12.97 -20.57 -3.21
CA GLN A 53 11.92 -19.76 -2.61
C GLN A 53 10.64 -20.58 -2.39
N ASN A 54 10.06 -20.47 -1.18
CA ASN A 54 8.74 -21.03 -0.89
C ASN A 54 7.60 -20.17 -1.48
N SER A 55 6.47 -20.80 -1.78
CA SER A 55 5.22 -20.11 -2.07
C SER A 55 4.68 -19.40 -0.82
N SER A 56 4.00 -18.27 -1.06
CA SER A 56 3.28 -17.50 -0.05
C SER A 56 1.87 -18.02 0.23
N PHE A 57 1.22 -18.59 -0.79
CA PHE A 57 -0.24 -18.79 -0.83
C PHE A 57 -0.64 -19.98 -1.73
N VAL A 58 -1.79 -20.61 -1.45
CA VAL A 58 -2.32 -21.77 -2.19
C VAL A 58 -3.83 -21.72 -2.44
N VAL A 59 -4.25 -22.13 -3.65
CA VAL A 59 -5.65 -22.35 -4.07
C VAL A 59 -5.89 -23.85 -4.27
N GLY A 60 -7.11 -24.32 -4.02
CA GLY A 60 -7.52 -25.72 -4.19
C GLY A 60 -7.17 -26.65 -3.02
N GLN A 61 -6.13 -26.32 -2.23
CA GLN A 61 -5.62 -27.17 -1.14
C GLN A 61 -5.61 -26.45 0.22
N PRO A 62 -5.94 -27.13 1.33
CA PRO A 62 -5.88 -26.55 2.67
C PRO A 62 -4.47 -26.26 3.19
N SER A 63 -3.42 -26.90 2.64
CA SER A 63 -2.02 -26.53 2.90
C SER A 63 -1.12 -26.86 1.69
N PHE A 64 0.16 -26.50 1.80
CA PHE A 64 1.17 -26.92 0.81
C PHE A 64 1.55 -28.40 0.85
N THR A 65 0.99 -29.19 1.77
CA THR A 65 1.35 -30.62 1.96
C THR A 65 0.18 -31.56 1.67
N THR A 66 -0.92 -31.06 1.11
CA THR A 66 -2.13 -31.83 0.78
C THR A 66 -2.39 -31.87 -0.73
N MET A 67 -2.94 -32.99 -1.21
CA MET A 67 -3.26 -33.26 -2.63
C MET A 67 -4.73 -33.71 -2.79
N ILE A 68 -5.64 -33.05 -2.06
CA ILE A 68 -7.06 -33.44 -1.93
C ILE A 68 -7.88 -32.87 -3.09
N ASN A 69 -8.46 -33.74 -3.92
CA ASN A 69 -9.36 -33.35 -5.02
C ASN A 69 -10.86 -33.61 -4.74
N THR A 70 -11.20 -34.16 -3.56
CA THR A 70 -12.58 -34.53 -3.18
C THR A 70 -12.95 -34.05 -1.76
N PRO A 71 -14.24 -33.78 -1.47
CA PRO A 71 -15.37 -33.71 -2.42
C PRO A 71 -15.26 -32.48 -3.33
N ILE A 72 -15.79 -32.57 -4.55
CA ILE A 72 -15.79 -31.43 -5.51
C ILE A 72 -16.67 -30.31 -4.96
N ASN A 73 -16.11 -29.11 -4.79
CA ASN A 73 -16.78 -27.91 -4.32
C ASN A 73 -16.06 -26.63 -4.83
N SER A 74 -16.40 -25.45 -4.31
CA SER A 74 -15.79 -24.16 -4.71
C SER A 74 -14.37 -23.91 -4.20
N SER A 75 -13.86 -24.75 -3.29
CA SER A 75 -12.54 -24.61 -2.64
C SER A 75 -11.52 -25.69 -3.03
N SER A 76 -11.89 -26.59 -3.93
CA SER A 76 -11.11 -27.76 -4.38
C SER A 76 -10.77 -27.67 -5.86
N LEU A 77 -9.58 -28.12 -6.25
CA LEU A 77 -9.16 -28.28 -7.65
C LEU A 77 -8.79 -29.75 -7.94
N ASN A 78 -8.77 -30.12 -9.22
CA ASN A 78 -8.41 -31.44 -9.72
C ASN A 78 -7.75 -31.27 -11.11
N GLY A 79 -6.43 -31.47 -11.19
CA GLY A 79 -5.62 -31.22 -12.39
C GLY A 79 -5.87 -29.86 -13.04
N PRO A 80 -5.69 -28.71 -12.36
CA PRO A 80 -5.91 -27.40 -12.95
C PRO A 80 -4.81 -27.04 -13.97
N ILE A 81 -5.18 -26.58 -15.17
CA ILE A 81 -4.24 -26.23 -16.25
C ILE A 81 -4.11 -24.71 -16.39
N GLY A 82 -4.97 -24.07 -17.19
CA GLY A 82 -4.88 -22.64 -17.48
C GLY A 82 -5.28 -21.74 -16.33
N ILE A 83 -4.56 -20.62 -16.19
CA ILE A 83 -4.81 -19.58 -15.20
C ILE A 83 -4.66 -18.19 -15.81
N THR A 84 -5.60 -17.29 -15.53
CA THR A 84 -5.57 -15.90 -16.01
C THR A 84 -6.18 -14.91 -15.00
N PHE A 85 -5.87 -13.63 -15.14
CA PHE A 85 -6.45 -12.56 -14.31
C PHE A 85 -7.40 -11.69 -15.13
N ASP A 86 -8.57 -11.35 -14.56
CA ASP A 86 -9.40 -10.29 -15.12
C ASP A 86 -8.87 -8.88 -14.78
N SER A 87 -9.50 -7.85 -15.35
CA SER A 87 -9.10 -6.46 -15.14
C SER A 87 -9.20 -6.01 -13.66
N GLY A 88 -10.09 -6.61 -12.87
CA GLY A 88 -10.20 -6.44 -11.41
C GLY A 88 -9.19 -7.26 -10.60
N GLY A 89 -8.36 -8.06 -11.26
CA GLY A 89 -7.34 -8.92 -10.65
C GLY A 89 -7.90 -10.20 -10.02
N ASN A 90 -9.14 -10.61 -10.32
CA ASN A 90 -9.65 -11.89 -9.86
C ASN A 90 -9.03 -13.03 -10.71
N LEU A 91 -8.74 -14.16 -10.09
CA LEU A 91 -8.06 -15.31 -10.72
C LEU A 91 -9.10 -16.24 -11.30
N TRP A 92 -9.00 -16.48 -12.60
CA TRP A 92 -9.78 -17.46 -13.33
C TRP A 92 -8.92 -18.70 -13.56
N VAL A 93 -9.44 -19.86 -13.15
CA VAL A 93 -8.73 -21.15 -13.16
C VAL A 93 -9.54 -22.16 -13.97
N ALA A 94 -8.90 -22.79 -14.95
CA ALA A 94 -9.43 -23.97 -15.60
C ALA A 94 -9.17 -25.17 -14.67
N ASP A 95 -10.24 -25.66 -14.04
CA ASP A 95 -10.21 -26.81 -13.14
C ASP A 95 -10.48 -28.07 -13.98
N SER A 96 -9.51 -28.40 -14.83
CA SER A 96 -9.70 -29.13 -16.08
C SER A 96 -10.27 -30.53 -15.90
N SER A 97 -9.79 -31.30 -14.92
CA SER A 97 -10.33 -32.65 -14.63
C SER A 97 -11.71 -32.61 -13.96
N ASN A 98 -12.21 -31.44 -13.58
CA ASN A 98 -13.58 -31.20 -13.13
C ASN A 98 -14.45 -30.50 -14.21
N ASN A 99 -13.95 -30.36 -15.45
CA ASN A 99 -14.66 -29.81 -16.62
C ASN A 99 -15.30 -28.43 -16.40
N ARG A 100 -14.61 -27.52 -15.71
CA ARG A 100 -15.18 -26.23 -15.28
C ARG A 100 -14.15 -25.12 -15.15
N ILE A 101 -14.61 -23.88 -15.27
CA ILE A 101 -13.80 -22.69 -14.94
C ILE A 101 -14.26 -22.11 -13.61
N LEU A 102 -13.33 -21.75 -12.73
CA LEU A 102 -13.60 -21.14 -11.42
C LEU A 102 -13.01 -19.73 -11.34
N ASN A 103 -13.80 -18.76 -10.89
CA ASN A 103 -13.33 -17.41 -10.56
C ASN A 103 -13.11 -17.27 -9.04
N TYR A 104 -11.94 -16.81 -8.62
CA TYR A 104 -11.60 -16.46 -7.24
C TYR A 104 -11.32 -14.96 -7.11
N SER A 105 -12.12 -14.26 -6.30
CA SER A 105 -11.97 -12.80 -6.16
C SER A 105 -10.59 -12.39 -5.62
N SER A 106 -10.03 -11.29 -6.13
CA SER A 106 -8.78 -10.68 -5.66
C SER A 106 -8.79 -10.39 -4.14
N SER A 107 -9.95 -10.01 -3.61
CA SER A 107 -10.21 -9.83 -2.17
C SER A 107 -9.97 -11.08 -1.31
N SER A 108 -9.85 -12.26 -1.94
CA SER A 108 -9.60 -13.53 -1.26
C SER A 108 -8.12 -13.91 -1.14
N PHE A 109 -7.19 -13.22 -1.82
CA PHE A 109 -5.79 -13.67 -1.94
C PHE A 109 -4.87 -13.40 -0.74
N GLY A 110 -5.45 -13.04 0.41
CA GLY A 110 -4.81 -13.20 1.71
C GLY A 110 -5.09 -14.57 2.36
N PHE A 111 -6.18 -15.25 1.98
CA PHE A 111 -6.67 -16.46 2.65
C PHE A 111 -6.33 -17.74 1.88
N ASN A 112 -5.48 -18.59 2.43
CA ASN A 112 -5.23 -19.91 1.83
C ASN A 112 -6.54 -20.69 1.64
N ARG A 113 -6.62 -21.41 0.51
CA ARG A 113 -7.81 -22.14 0.06
C ARG A 113 -9.07 -21.25 -0.03
N PRO A 114 -9.06 -20.19 -0.86
CA PRO A 114 -10.25 -19.37 -1.07
C PRO A 114 -11.39 -20.18 -1.71
N ASN A 115 -12.63 -19.72 -1.52
CA ASN A 115 -13.78 -20.22 -2.26
C ASN A 115 -13.95 -19.43 -3.56
N ALA A 116 -14.20 -20.14 -4.66
CA ALA A 116 -14.61 -19.53 -5.92
C ALA A 116 -15.98 -18.81 -5.77
N THR A 117 -16.12 -17.68 -6.44
CA THR A 117 -17.34 -16.85 -6.47
C THR A 117 -18.24 -17.13 -7.66
N THR A 118 -17.66 -17.63 -8.77
CA THR A 118 -18.38 -17.96 -10.01
C THR A 118 -17.87 -19.28 -10.57
N VAL A 119 -18.73 -20.05 -11.24
CA VAL A 119 -18.32 -21.25 -12.02
C VAL A 119 -18.99 -21.30 -13.40
N LEU A 120 -18.20 -21.59 -14.43
CA LEU A 120 -18.63 -21.81 -15.81
C LEU A 120 -18.39 -23.26 -16.23
N GLY A 121 -19.10 -23.72 -17.27
CA GLY A 121 -19.06 -25.12 -17.73
C GLY A 121 -19.90 -26.11 -16.91
N GLN A 122 -20.50 -25.66 -15.80
CA GLN A 122 -21.47 -26.43 -15.02
C GLN A 122 -22.41 -25.50 -14.23
N SER A 123 -23.62 -25.98 -13.90
CA SER A 123 -24.71 -25.18 -13.30
C SER A 123 -24.53 -24.82 -11.81
N SER A 124 -23.59 -25.45 -11.12
CA SER A 124 -23.25 -25.15 -9.72
C SER A 124 -21.81 -25.56 -9.42
N PHE A 125 -21.27 -25.27 -8.23
CA PHE A 125 -19.94 -25.72 -7.82
C PHE A 125 -19.81 -27.24 -7.60
N THR A 126 -20.90 -28.01 -7.71
CA THR A 126 -20.93 -29.45 -7.39
C THR A 126 -21.69 -30.30 -8.43
N ALA A 127 -22.14 -29.71 -9.54
CA ALA A 127 -22.99 -30.40 -10.51
C ALA A 127 -22.24 -31.50 -11.30
N GLY A 128 -21.00 -31.23 -11.73
CA GLY A 128 -20.18 -32.16 -12.51
C GLY A 128 -20.73 -32.44 -13.91
N GLY A 129 -20.16 -33.45 -14.55
CA GLY A 129 -20.46 -33.83 -15.94
C GLY A 129 -19.57 -33.11 -16.95
N PHE A 130 -19.88 -33.34 -18.23
CA PHE A 130 -19.26 -32.69 -19.40
C PHE A 130 -20.21 -32.79 -20.60
N GLY A 131 -19.97 -32.02 -21.66
CA GLY A 131 -20.78 -32.05 -22.88
C GLY A 131 -20.44 -30.95 -23.87
N THR A 132 -21.22 -30.87 -24.95
CA THR A 132 -21.08 -29.86 -26.02
C THR A 132 -22.12 -28.74 -25.97
N THR A 133 -22.91 -28.58 -24.90
CA THR A 133 -23.79 -27.39 -24.79
C THR A 133 -22.95 -26.12 -24.64
N SER A 134 -23.55 -24.94 -24.83
CA SER A 134 -22.92 -23.67 -24.47
C SER A 134 -22.71 -23.49 -22.95
N THR A 135 -23.35 -24.32 -22.13
CA THR A 135 -23.26 -24.34 -20.66
C THR A 135 -22.38 -25.46 -20.11
N THR A 136 -21.78 -26.30 -20.97
CA THR A 136 -20.89 -27.40 -20.57
C THR A 136 -19.54 -27.30 -21.24
N LEU A 137 -18.51 -27.80 -20.55
CA LEU A 137 -17.13 -27.92 -21.02
C LEU A 137 -16.69 -29.40 -20.93
N ARG A 138 -15.50 -29.71 -21.45
CA ARG A 138 -14.80 -30.98 -21.30
C ARG A 138 -13.28 -30.76 -21.39
N ALA A 139 -12.56 -31.11 -20.33
CA ALA A 139 -11.12 -30.88 -20.16
C ALA A 139 -10.65 -29.47 -20.57
N ALA A 140 -11.35 -28.42 -20.12
CA ALA A 140 -10.99 -27.06 -20.49
C ALA A 140 -9.55 -26.71 -20.08
N SER A 141 -8.77 -26.15 -21.01
CA SER A 141 -7.32 -26.00 -20.94
C SER A 141 -6.91 -24.55 -20.63
N ALA A 142 -6.74 -23.67 -21.63
CA ALA A 142 -6.35 -22.27 -21.42
C ALA A 142 -7.51 -21.27 -21.32
N LEU A 143 -7.17 -20.09 -20.81
CA LEU A 143 -8.05 -18.95 -20.54
C LEU A 143 -7.35 -17.63 -20.91
N ALA A 144 -8.04 -16.74 -21.63
CA ALA A 144 -7.60 -15.35 -21.80
C ALA A 144 -8.78 -14.39 -21.82
N PHE A 145 -8.53 -13.13 -21.48
CA PHE A 145 -9.49 -12.04 -21.65
C PHE A 145 -9.17 -11.24 -22.91
N ASP A 146 -10.20 -10.84 -23.65
CA ASP A 146 -10.07 -9.83 -24.70
C ASP A 146 -10.11 -8.40 -24.12
N SER A 147 -9.89 -7.40 -24.98
CA SER A 147 -9.91 -5.98 -24.61
C SER A 147 -11.29 -5.45 -24.20
N SER A 148 -12.37 -6.19 -24.48
CA SER A 148 -13.75 -5.88 -24.04
C SER A 148 -14.08 -6.52 -22.69
N GLY A 149 -13.23 -7.43 -22.19
CA GLY A 149 -13.43 -8.16 -20.95
C GLY A 149 -14.23 -9.46 -21.10
N ASN A 150 -14.43 -9.97 -22.33
CA ASN A 150 -14.98 -11.31 -22.52
C ASN A 150 -13.90 -12.36 -22.19
N LEU A 151 -14.32 -13.45 -21.54
CA LEU A 151 -13.45 -14.58 -21.24
C LEU A 151 -13.51 -15.58 -22.39
N TRP A 152 -12.35 -15.88 -22.97
CA TRP A 152 -12.17 -16.89 -23.99
C TRP A 152 -11.55 -18.15 -23.38
N VAL A 153 -12.13 -19.31 -23.69
CA VAL A 153 -11.84 -20.61 -23.06
C VAL A 153 -11.55 -21.65 -24.14
N ALA A 154 -10.41 -22.32 -24.04
CA ALA A 154 -10.17 -23.53 -24.83
C ALA A 154 -10.89 -24.72 -24.19
N ASP A 155 -11.75 -25.37 -24.97
CA ASP A 155 -12.55 -26.52 -24.55
C ASP A 155 -12.01 -27.76 -25.29
N GLU A 156 -10.82 -28.18 -24.84
CA GLU A 156 -9.85 -29.03 -25.55
C GLU A 156 -10.47 -30.31 -26.13
N ASP A 157 -11.09 -31.12 -25.27
CA ASP A 157 -11.64 -32.44 -25.60
C ASP A 157 -12.90 -32.34 -26.50
N ASN A 158 -13.50 -31.15 -26.59
CA ASN A 158 -14.57 -30.79 -27.52
C ASN A 158 -14.05 -30.09 -28.79
N SER A 159 -12.73 -29.91 -28.94
CA SER A 159 -12.09 -29.30 -30.11
C SER A 159 -12.69 -27.95 -30.55
N ARG A 160 -12.87 -27.05 -29.58
CA ARG A 160 -13.48 -25.73 -29.80
C ARG A 160 -12.94 -24.66 -28.85
N ILE A 161 -13.08 -23.39 -29.22
CA ILE A 161 -12.92 -22.24 -28.31
C ILE A 161 -14.29 -21.65 -28.03
N LEU A 162 -14.58 -21.29 -26.78
CA LEU A 162 -15.81 -20.61 -26.37
C LEU A 162 -15.54 -19.20 -25.85
N GLU A 163 -16.40 -18.24 -26.19
CA GLU A 163 -16.45 -16.91 -25.57
C GLU A 163 -17.53 -16.89 -24.46
N TYR A 164 -17.26 -16.18 -23.37
CA TYR A 164 -18.24 -15.79 -22.36
C TYR A 164 -18.16 -14.28 -22.12
N SER A 165 -19.21 -13.53 -22.44
CA SER A 165 -19.26 -12.08 -22.22
C SER A 165 -19.65 -11.73 -20.75
N PRO A 166 -19.14 -10.63 -20.16
CA PRO A 166 -19.58 -10.17 -18.83
C PRO A 166 -21.00 -9.56 -18.89
N PRO A 167 -21.74 -9.47 -17.75
CA PRO A 167 -21.33 -9.82 -16.39
C PRO A 167 -21.42 -11.32 -16.10
N PHE A 168 -20.37 -11.87 -15.50
CA PHE A 168 -20.24 -13.32 -15.30
C PHE A 168 -21.17 -13.87 -14.21
N THR A 169 -21.90 -14.94 -14.54
CA THR A 169 -22.81 -15.63 -13.62
C THR A 169 -22.58 -17.14 -13.60
N THR A 170 -22.89 -17.79 -12.48
CA THR A 170 -22.71 -19.25 -12.31
C THR A 170 -23.64 -20.02 -13.25
N GLY A 171 -23.08 -20.95 -14.04
CA GLY A 171 -23.83 -21.72 -15.03
C GLY A 171 -24.18 -20.96 -16.31
N GLN A 172 -23.57 -19.80 -16.55
CA GLN A 172 -23.75 -19.01 -17.76
C GLN A 172 -23.41 -19.80 -19.04
N ALA A 173 -24.15 -19.51 -20.12
CA ALA A 173 -23.90 -20.01 -21.46
C ALA A 173 -22.85 -19.16 -22.20
N ALA A 174 -22.02 -19.82 -23.00
CA ALA A 174 -21.12 -19.18 -23.96
C ALA A 174 -21.91 -18.37 -25.02
N SER A 175 -21.34 -17.23 -25.41
CA SER A 175 -21.87 -16.30 -26.42
C SER A 175 -21.50 -16.70 -27.85
N LEU A 176 -20.30 -17.25 -28.06
CA LEU A 176 -19.73 -17.56 -29.36
C LEU A 176 -18.88 -18.84 -29.31
N VAL A 177 -18.71 -19.51 -30.46
CA VAL A 177 -17.84 -20.70 -30.61
C VAL A 177 -16.99 -20.67 -31.88
N LEU A 178 -15.69 -20.93 -31.74
CA LEU A 178 -14.74 -21.13 -32.86
C LEU A 178 -14.26 -22.58 -32.91
N GLY A 179 -13.80 -23.00 -34.10
CA GLY A 179 -13.38 -24.39 -34.36
C GLY A 179 -14.54 -25.38 -34.55
N GLN A 180 -15.79 -24.93 -34.43
CA GLN A 180 -17.01 -25.72 -34.67
C GLN A 180 -18.08 -24.83 -35.32
N SER A 181 -19.02 -25.42 -36.06
CA SER A 181 -20.12 -24.69 -36.71
C SER A 181 -21.30 -24.37 -35.77
N SER A 182 -21.35 -25.00 -34.60
CA SER A 182 -22.35 -24.78 -33.56
C SER A 182 -21.75 -25.07 -32.18
N PHE A 183 -22.46 -24.71 -31.10
CA PHE A 183 -22.05 -25.16 -29.77
C PHE A 183 -22.09 -26.69 -29.68
N THR A 184 -23.20 -27.31 -30.09
CA THR A 184 -23.48 -28.75 -29.91
C THR A 184 -22.58 -29.71 -30.68
N THR A 185 -21.66 -29.20 -31.51
CA THR A 185 -20.65 -29.97 -32.23
C THR A 185 -19.30 -29.93 -31.51
N GLY A 186 -18.52 -31.00 -31.65
CA GLY A 186 -17.22 -31.16 -30.98
C GLY A 186 -16.39 -32.27 -31.62
N GLY A 187 -16.17 -32.16 -32.93
CA GLY A 187 -15.38 -33.11 -33.72
C GLY A 187 -14.08 -32.51 -34.23
N THR A 188 -13.01 -33.30 -34.29
CA THR A 188 -11.70 -32.83 -34.76
C THR A 188 -11.70 -32.56 -36.27
N GLY A 189 -10.86 -31.63 -36.73
CA GLY A 189 -10.67 -31.34 -38.16
C GLY A 189 -9.44 -30.49 -38.44
N THR A 190 -9.07 -30.36 -39.73
CA THR A 190 -7.84 -29.69 -40.18
C THR A 190 -8.08 -28.50 -41.13
N ASN A 191 -9.34 -28.13 -41.39
CA ASN A 191 -9.64 -26.97 -42.23
C ASN A 191 -9.51 -25.65 -41.43
N THR A 192 -9.92 -24.53 -42.01
CA THR A 192 -9.84 -23.20 -41.37
C THR A 192 -10.90 -22.96 -40.28
N THR A 193 -11.99 -23.71 -40.27
CA THR A 193 -13.12 -23.58 -39.33
C THR A 193 -13.19 -24.74 -38.32
N THR A 194 -12.13 -25.56 -38.22
CA THR A 194 -12.06 -26.72 -37.32
C THR A 194 -10.72 -26.77 -36.58
N LEU A 195 -10.78 -27.31 -35.36
CA LEU A 195 -9.64 -27.50 -34.45
C LEU A 195 -9.48 -28.98 -34.08
N ASN A 196 -8.43 -29.31 -33.34
CA ASN A 196 -8.08 -30.62 -32.83
C ASN A 196 -7.27 -30.45 -31.53
N THR A 197 -7.89 -30.75 -30.39
CA THR A 197 -7.35 -30.54 -29.02
C THR A 197 -6.73 -29.15 -28.80
N PRO A 198 -7.45 -28.04 -29.03
CA PRO A 198 -6.88 -26.71 -28.84
C PRO A 198 -6.52 -26.48 -27.36
N ASP A 199 -5.28 -26.06 -27.13
CA ASP A 199 -4.69 -26.05 -25.79
C ASP A 199 -4.58 -24.61 -25.25
N ALA A 200 -3.81 -23.76 -25.93
CA ALA A 200 -3.65 -22.35 -25.58
C ALA A 200 -4.34 -21.36 -26.52
N LEU A 201 -4.62 -20.18 -25.97
CA LEU A 201 -5.14 -19.04 -26.70
C LEU A 201 -4.64 -17.71 -26.10
N ALA A 202 -4.37 -16.71 -26.94
CA ALA A 202 -4.01 -15.36 -26.51
C ALA A 202 -4.39 -14.30 -27.56
N PHE A 203 -4.48 -13.03 -27.14
CA PHE A 203 -4.75 -11.91 -28.04
C PHE A 203 -3.47 -11.14 -28.37
N ASP A 204 -3.36 -10.67 -29.62
CA ASP A 204 -2.33 -9.71 -30.03
C ASP A 204 -2.78 -8.24 -29.81
N SER A 205 -1.87 -7.29 -30.07
CA SER A 205 -2.14 -5.85 -29.89
C SER A 205 -3.16 -5.24 -30.87
N HIS A 206 -3.62 -6.00 -31.87
CA HIS A 206 -4.69 -5.61 -32.79
C HIS A 206 -6.04 -6.25 -32.42
N GLY A 207 -6.05 -7.13 -31.42
CA GLY A 207 -7.23 -7.89 -31.02
C GLY A 207 -7.47 -9.17 -31.83
N ASN A 208 -6.50 -9.64 -32.61
CA ASN A 208 -6.60 -10.96 -33.23
C ASN A 208 -6.42 -12.04 -32.16
N LEU A 209 -7.24 -13.09 -32.21
CA LEU A 209 -7.14 -14.27 -31.36
C LEU A 209 -6.19 -15.29 -32.00
N TRP A 210 -5.13 -15.65 -31.29
CA TRP A 210 -4.18 -16.69 -31.67
C TRP A 210 -4.45 -17.95 -30.86
N VAL A 211 -4.55 -19.11 -31.52
CA VAL A 211 -4.94 -20.40 -30.93
C VAL A 211 -3.90 -21.47 -31.25
N SER A 212 -3.45 -22.21 -30.24
CA SER A 212 -2.61 -23.40 -30.40
C SER A 212 -3.50 -24.59 -30.76
N ASP A 213 -3.48 -24.99 -32.03
CA ASP A 213 -4.22 -26.14 -32.52
C ASP A 213 -3.33 -27.40 -32.41
N GLN A 214 -3.11 -27.76 -31.14
CA GLN A 214 -2.07 -28.64 -30.61
C GLN A 214 -2.05 -30.02 -31.30
N GLY A 215 -3.21 -30.66 -31.45
CA GLY A 215 -3.36 -31.96 -32.12
C GLY A 215 -3.09 -31.94 -33.63
N ASN A 216 -3.12 -30.76 -34.26
CA ASN A 216 -2.78 -30.56 -35.68
C ASN A 216 -1.36 -30.01 -35.89
N ASN A 217 -0.58 -29.81 -34.82
CA ASN A 217 0.79 -29.30 -34.88
C ASN A 217 0.89 -27.88 -35.52
N ARG A 218 -0.08 -27.00 -35.28
CA ARG A 218 -0.15 -25.65 -35.89
C ARG A 218 -0.65 -24.58 -34.91
N ILE A 219 -0.32 -23.32 -35.19
CA ILE A 219 -0.98 -22.15 -34.58
C ILE A 219 -1.88 -21.50 -35.62
N LEU A 220 -3.08 -21.06 -35.23
CA LEU A 220 -4.02 -20.32 -36.06
C LEU A 220 -4.27 -18.91 -35.52
N GLU A 221 -4.45 -17.95 -36.44
CA GLU A 221 -4.98 -16.62 -36.13
C GLU A 221 -6.46 -16.54 -36.54
N TYR A 222 -7.27 -15.81 -35.76
CA TYR A 222 -8.61 -15.37 -36.09
C TYR A 222 -8.70 -13.85 -35.87
N SER A 223 -8.98 -13.09 -36.92
CA SER A 223 -9.11 -11.62 -36.84
C SER A 223 -10.54 -11.20 -36.45
N PRO A 224 -10.75 -10.14 -35.63
CA PRO A 224 -12.08 -9.61 -35.33
C PRO A 224 -12.71 -8.90 -36.55
N PRO A 225 -14.05 -8.73 -36.60
CA PRO A 225 -15.04 -9.12 -35.59
C PRO A 225 -15.33 -10.62 -35.59
N PHE A 226 -15.45 -11.21 -34.40
CA PHE A 226 -15.63 -12.64 -34.25
C PHE A 226 -17.05 -13.09 -34.60
N THR A 227 -17.17 -14.26 -35.24
CA THR A 227 -18.46 -14.92 -35.50
C THR A 227 -18.38 -16.43 -35.29
N THR A 228 -19.49 -17.06 -34.88
CA THR A 228 -19.56 -18.52 -34.69
C THR A 228 -19.18 -19.28 -35.98
N GLY A 229 -18.25 -20.21 -35.88
CA GLY A 229 -17.76 -21.00 -37.03
C GLY A 229 -16.87 -20.25 -38.01
N GLN A 230 -16.31 -19.10 -37.62
CA GLN A 230 -15.37 -18.32 -38.43
C GLN A 230 -14.14 -19.12 -38.88
N ALA A 231 -13.63 -18.78 -40.07
CA ALA A 231 -12.38 -19.30 -40.62
C ALA A 231 -11.15 -18.54 -40.11
N ALA A 232 -10.07 -19.28 -39.81
CA ALA A 232 -8.76 -18.72 -39.49
C ALA A 232 -8.17 -17.91 -40.66
N SER A 233 -7.51 -16.80 -40.33
CA SER A 233 -6.86 -15.87 -41.27
C SER A 233 -5.43 -16.31 -41.65
N LEU A 234 -4.69 -16.88 -40.70
CA LEU A 234 -3.27 -17.21 -40.84
C LEU A 234 -2.93 -18.54 -40.12
N VAL A 235 -1.93 -19.26 -40.64
CA VAL A 235 -1.35 -20.47 -40.05
C VAL A 235 0.18 -20.40 -39.89
N LEU A 236 0.66 -20.78 -38.70
CA LEU A 236 2.07 -21.07 -38.42
C LEU A 236 2.25 -22.55 -38.07
N GLY A 237 3.45 -23.08 -38.24
CA GLY A 237 3.77 -24.51 -38.04
C GLY A 237 3.59 -25.37 -39.30
N HIS A 238 2.90 -24.88 -40.33
CA HIS A 238 2.70 -25.55 -41.62
C HIS A 238 2.68 -24.56 -42.80
N SER A 239 2.79 -25.10 -44.01
CA SER A 239 2.65 -24.35 -45.26
C SER A 239 1.21 -24.19 -45.76
N THR A 240 0.28 -25.03 -45.27
CA THR A 240 -1.17 -24.88 -45.48
C THR A 240 -1.92 -25.19 -44.20
N PHE A 241 -3.17 -24.71 -44.09
CA PHE A 241 -4.04 -25.04 -42.96
C PHE A 241 -4.22 -26.56 -42.78
N THR A 242 -4.41 -27.30 -43.87
CA THR A 242 -4.79 -28.72 -43.87
C THR A 242 -3.65 -29.71 -43.57
N GLN A 243 -2.43 -29.24 -43.35
CA GLN A 243 -1.29 -30.08 -42.94
C GLN A 243 -1.35 -30.40 -41.45
N THR A 244 -0.80 -31.56 -41.07
CA THR A 244 -0.74 -32.05 -39.68
C THR A 244 0.58 -32.72 -39.32
N SER A 245 1.51 -32.91 -40.26
CA SER A 245 2.77 -33.63 -40.05
C SER A 245 3.78 -32.78 -39.27
N SER A 246 4.13 -33.19 -38.06
CA SER A 246 5.09 -32.46 -37.22
C SER A 246 6.54 -32.49 -37.72
N GLY A 247 7.37 -31.58 -37.22
CA GLY A 247 8.80 -31.53 -37.55
C GLY A 247 9.61 -30.57 -36.69
N THR A 248 10.94 -30.60 -36.84
CA THR A 248 11.88 -29.78 -36.03
C THR A 248 12.49 -28.58 -36.79
N ASN A 249 12.17 -28.36 -38.06
CA ASN A 249 12.64 -27.16 -38.76
C ASN A 249 11.99 -25.87 -38.20
N ALA A 250 12.48 -24.69 -38.59
CA ALA A 250 12.00 -23.41 -38.04
C ALA A 250 10.57 -23.03 -38.48
N THR A 251 10.04 -23.65 -39.53
CA THR A 251 8.66 -23.46 -40.01
C THR A 251 7.67 -24.51 -39.46
N ALA A 252 8.16 -25.54 -38.78
CA ALA A 252 7.37 -26.68 -38.30
C ALA A 252 7.27 -26.73 -36.77
N LEU A 253 6.16 -27.27 -36.28
CA LEU A 253 5.88 -27.52 -34.86
C LEU A 253 5.61 -29.02 -34.61
N ASN A 254 5.51 -29.40 -33.34
CA ASN A 254 5.24 -30.74 -32.83
C ASN A 254 4.55 -30.62 -31.46
N ASN A 255 3.21 -30.69 -31.48
CA ASN A 255 2.32 -30.51 -30.35
C ASN A 255 2.58 -29.19 -29.60
N PRO A 256 2.29 -28.02 -30.22
CA PRO A 256 2.47 -26.75 -29.55
C PRO A 256 1.41 -26.58 -28.45
N PHE A 257 1.85 -26.26 -27.23
CA PHE A 257 0.98 -26.30 -26.03
C PHE A 257 0.55 -24.90 -25.60
N SER A 258 1.48 -23.94 -25.52
CA SER A 258 1.26 -22.58 -25.02
C SER A 258 1.80 -21.52 -25.96
N LEU A 259 1.15 -20.36 -25.99
CA LEU A 259 1.58 -19.20 -26.76
C LEU A 259 1.31 -17.89 -26.02
N VAL A 260 2.22 -16.91 -26.14
CA VAL A 260 2.09 -15.56 -25.57
C VAL A 260 2.81 -14.52 -26.44
N PHE A 261 2.42 -13.25 -26.33
CA PHE A 261 3.12 -12.14 -26.96
C PHE A 261 4.11 -11.45 -26.01
N ASP A 262 5.25 -11.02 -26.53
CA ASP A 262 6.13 -10.08 -25.81
C ASP A 262 5.75 -8.61 -26.07
N SER A 263 6.33 -7.70 -25.29
CA SER A 263 6.06 -6.25 -25.37
C SER A 263 6.50 -5.58 -26.68
N SER A 264 7.17 -6.31 -27.58
CA SER A 264 7.50 -5.87 -28.95
C SER A 264 6.59 -6.52 -30.00
N GLY A 265 5.54 -7.25 -29.58
CA GLY A 265 4.59 -7.92 -30.47
C GLY A 265 5.12 -9.18 -31.13
N ASN A 266 6.24 -9.76 -30.66
CA ASN A 266 6.66 -11.08 -31.14
C ASN A 266 5.82 -12.17 -30.45
N LEU A 267 5.40 -13.18 -31.21
CA LEU A 267 4.72 -14.37 -30.70
C LEU A 267 5.76 -15.38 -30.21
N TRP A 268 5.62 -15.86 -28.99
CA TRP A 268 6.39 -16.96 -28.40
C TRP A 268 5.49 -18.19 -28.24
N VAL A 269 6.05 -19.38 -28.49
CA VAL A 269 5.31 -20.66 -28.52
C VAL A 269 6.13 -21.75 -27.81
N THR A 270 5.52 -22.53 -26.92
CA THR A 270 6.10 -23.82 -26.47
C THR A 270 5.83 -24.88 -27.53
N ASP A 271 6.90 -25.50 -28.02
CA ASP A 271 6.83 -26.55 -29.02
C ASP A 271 7.13 -27.88 -28.33
N GLN A 272 6.11 -28.41 -27.64
CA GLN A 272 6.26 -29.26 -26.45
C GLN A 272 7.02 -30.55 -26.75
N ASN A 273 6.56 -31.34 -27.72
CA ASN A 273 7.21 -32.61 -28.10
C ASN A 273 8.55 -32.40 -28.83
N ASN A 274 8.90 -31.16 -29.15
CA ASN A 274 10.24 -30.79 -29.62
C ASN A 274 11.14 -30.22 -28.52
N ASN A 275 10.69 -30.19 -27.26
CA ASN A 275 11.46 -29.77 -26.09
C ASN A 275 12.11 -28.38 -26.24
N ARG A 276 11.38 -27.42 -26.83
CA ARG A 276 11.89 -26.09 -27.17
C ARG A 276 10.84 -24.99 -27.03
N ILE A 277 11.30 -23.75 -26.94
CA ILE A 277 10.49 -22.53 -27.13
C ILE A 277 10.90 -21.88 -28.44
N LEU A 278 9.95 -21.42 -29.23
CA LEU A 278 10.19 -20.65 -30.46
C LEU A 278 9.65 -19.22 -30.34
N ARG A 279 10.30 -18.27 -31.04
CA ARG A 279 9.77 -16.91 -31.23
C ARG A 279 9.59 -16.58 -32.70
N TYR A 280 8.37 -16.22 -33.11
CA TYR A 280 8.04 -15.62 -34.40
C TYR A 280 7.96 -14.10 -34.24
N SER A 281 8.60 -13.34 -35.12
CA SER A 281 8.58 -11.88 -35.04
C SER A 281 7.47 -11.28 -35.89
N THR A 282 6.86 -10.19 -35.42
CA THR A 282 5.90 -9.40 -36.19
C THR A 282 6.63 -8.60 -37.31
N PRO A 283 6.03 -8.38 -38.50
CA PRO A 283 4.71 -8.84 -38.95
C PRO A 283 4.70 -10.32 -39.34
N PHE A 284 3.59 -10.99 -39.04
CA PHE A 284 3.40 -12.41 -39.31
C PHE A 284 2.94 -12.68 -40.75
N THR A 285 3.28 -13.85 -41.27
CA THR A 285 2.78 -14.40 -42.54
C THR A 285 2.54 -15.89 -42.42
N ASN A 286 1.69 -16.46 -43.27
CA ASN A 286 1.57 -17.92 -43.41
C ASN A 286 2.95 -18.58 -43.60
N ASN A 287 3.17 -19.73 -42.96
CA ASN A 287 4.43 -20.49 -43.03
C ASN A 287 5.68 -19.71 -42.59
N MET A 288 5.56 -18.73 -41.70
CA MET A 288 6.72 -17.97 -41.20
C MET A 288 7.70 -18.87 -40.43
N ALA A 289 9.01 -18.66 -40.63
CA ALA A 289 10.05 -19.31 -39.86
C ALA A 289 10.26 -18.63 -38.50
N ALA A 290 10.46 -19.42 -37.44
CA ALA A 290 10.86 -18.91 -36.14
C ALA A 290 12.20 -18.17 -36.19
N SER A 291 12.25 -17.01 -35.54
CA SER A 291 13.40 -16.11 -35.46
C SER A 291 14.42 -16.49 -34.39
N LEU A 292 13.98 -17.23 -33.36
CA LEU A 292 14.79 -17.60 -32.20
C LEU A 292 14.29 -18.91 -31.57
N VAL A 293 15.20 -19.66 -30.94
CA VAL A 293 14.93 -20.92 -30.21
C VAL A 293 15.59 -20.96 -28.83
N LEU A 294 14.84 -21.35 -27.81
CA LEU A 294 15.33 -21.64 -26.44
C LEU A 294 15.07 -23.11 -26.07
N GLY A 295 15.81 -23.62 -25.09
CA GLY A 295 15.73 -25.02 -24.66
C GLY A 295 16.38 -26.03 -25.60
N GLN A 296 16.95 -25.58 -26.72
CA GLN A 296 17.69 -26.39 -27.69
C GLN A 296 18.82 -25.54 -28.30
N SER A 297 19.90 -26.18 -28.76
CA SER A 297 21.06 -25.50 -29.36
C SER A 297 20.82 -24.97 -30.77
N SER A 298 19.82 -25.51 -31.46
CA SER A 298 19.40 -25.13 -32.81
C SER A 298 17.91 -25.37 -32.99
N PHE A 299 17.33 -24.93 -34.11
CA PHE A 299 15.95 -25.28 -34.43
C PHE A 299 15.78 -26.80 -34.58
N THR A 300 16.62 -27.45 -35.40
CA THR A 300 16.47 -28.86 -35.79
C THR A 300 16.78 -29.90 -34.70
N THR A 301 17.20 -29.47 -33.51
CA THR A 301 17.44 -30.30 -32.32
C THR A 301 16.23 -30.30 -31.40
N ASN A 302 15.93 -31.44 -30.78
CA ASN A 302 14.76 -31.65 -29.90
C ASN A 302 15.06 -32.54 -28.67
N THR A 303 16.30 -32.52 -28.18
CA THR A 303 16.79 -33.43 -27.14
C THR A 303 16.23 -33.08 -25.76
N VAL A 304 15.53 -34.03 -25.14
CA VAL A 304 15.08 -33.98 -23.73
C VAL A 304 16.28 -33.83 -22.79
N GLY A 305 16.19 -32.98 -21.77
CA GLY A 305 17.21 -32.93 -20.72
C GLY A 305 16.86 -32.04 -19.53
N THR A 306 17.72 -32.07 -18.50
CA THR A 306 17.59 -31.27 -17.26
C THR A 306 18.66 -30.17 -17.11
N SER A 307 19.51 -29.93 -18.12
CA SER A 307 20.44 -28.79 -18.05
C SER A 307 19.67 -27.46 -18.03
N ASN A 308 20.38 -26.35 -17.80
CA ASN A 308 19.80 -25.01 -17.90
C ASN A 308 19.53 -24.56 -19.37
N ASN A 309 19.97 -25.32 -20.38
CA ASN A 309 19.70 -25.04 -21.79
C ASN A 309 18.95 -26.17 -22.52
N THR A 310 18.38 -27.13 -21.79
CA THR A 310 17.46 -28.17 -22.29
C THR A 310 16.15 -28.16 -21.53
N LEU A 311 15.08 -28.60 -22.19
CA LEU A 311 13.72 -28.74 -21.62
C LEU A 311 13.23 -30.19 -21.73
N ASN A 312 12.07 -30.48 -21.16
CA ASN A 312 11.36 -31.75 -21.19
C ASN A 312 9.84 -31.48 -21.15
N ASN A 313 9.18 -31.55 -22.30
CA ASN A 313 7.78 -31.17 -22.50
C ASN A 313 7.43 -29.81 -21.85
N PRO A 314 8.03 -28.69 -22.31
CA PRO A 314 7.66 -27.37 -21.81
C PRO A 314 6.19 -27.09 -22.14
N SER A 315 5.38 -26.87 -21.11
CA SER A 315 3.94 -26.69 -21.21
C SER A 315 3.62 -25.22 -21.46
N ASN A 316 3.89 -24.35 -20.49
CA ASN A 316 3.39 -22.97 -20.42
C ASN A 316 4.51 -21.91 -20.35
N ILE A 317 4.21 -20.70 -20.83
CA ILE A 317 5.13 -19.55 -20.83
C ILE A 317 4.43 -18.24 -20.48
N ALA A 318 5.14 -17.33 -19.81
CA ALA A 318 4.72 -15.94 -19.58
C ALA A 318 5.93 -15.00 -19.47
N PHE A 319 5.69 -13.70 -19.61
CA PHE A 319 6.69 -12.65 -19.37
C PHE A 319 6.48 -11.98 -18.01
N ASP A 320 7.58 -11.66 -17.33
CA ASP A 320 7.55 -10.73 -16.20
C ASP A 320 7.61 -9.26 -16.65
N SER A 321 7.42 -8.33 -15.71
CA SER A 321 7.45 -6.88 -15.97
C SER A 321 8.84 -6.33 -16.38
N SER A 322 9.89 -7.14 -16.30
CA SER A 322 11.24 -6.82 -16.80
C SER A 322 11.51 -7.43 -18.18
N GLY A 323 10.53 -8.13 -18.76
CA GLY A 323 10.63 -8.78 -20.06
C GLY A 323 11.43 -10.10 -20.04
N ASN A 324 11.68 -10.70 -18.88
CA ASN A 324 12.25 -12.04 -18.81
C ASN A 324 11.15 -13.07 -19.12
N LEU A 325 11.51 -14.13 -19.84
CA LEU A 325 10.61 -15.23 -20.17
C LEU A 325 10.66 -16.27 -19.05
N TRP A 326 9.51 -16.61 -18.50
CA TRP A 326 9.34 -17.69 -17.54
C TRP A 326 8.70 -18.90 -18.23
N VAL A 327 9.25 -20.09 -18.00
CA VAL A 327 8.88 -21.33 -18.70
C VAL A 327 8.53 -22.41 -17.68
N ALA A 328 7.33 -22.98 -17.79
CA ALA A 328 6.97 -24.22 -17.10
C ALA A 328 7.56 -25.41 -17.87
N ASP A 329 8.59 -26.03 -17.31
CA ASP A 329 9.27 -27.19 -17.88
C ASP A 329 8.63 -28.46 -17.29
N GLY A 330 7.41 -28.73 -17.76
CA GLY A 330 6.38 -29.52 -17.06
C GLY A 330 6.84 -30.89 -16.62
N SER A 331 7.33 -31.73 -17.55
CA SER A 331 7.82 -33.08 -17.26
C SER A 331 9.17 -33.10 -16.50
N ASN A 332 9.80 -31.94 -16.29
CA ASN A 332 10.92 -31.78 -15.34
C ASN A 332 10.50 -31.22 -13.98
N ASN A 333 9.21 -31.05 -13.71
CA ASN A 333 8.67 -30.60 -12.42
C ASN A 333 9.30 -29.30 -11.92
N ARG A 334 9.56 -28.35 -12.83
CA ARG A 334 10.28 -27.10 -12.56
C ARG A 334 9.78 -25.93 -13.39
N VAL A 335 10.08 -24.72 -12.93
CA VAL A 335 9.91 -23.48 -13.71
C VAL A 335 11.29 -22.85 -13.93
N LEU A 336 11.55 -22.24 -15.10
CA LEU A 336 12.82 -21.62 -15.46
C LEU A 336 12.64 -20.14 -15.85
N GLU A 337 13.60 -19.28 -15.47
CA GLU A 337 13.71 -17.90 -15.95
C GLU A 337 14.76 -17.82 -17.06
N TYR A 338 14.43 -17.20 -18.19
CA TYR A 338 15.38 -16.76 -19.22
C TYR A 338 15.36 -15.23 -19.27
N LYS A 339 16.51 -14.59 -19.05
CA LYS A 339 16.60 -13.13 -18.99
C LYS A 339 16.55 -12.49 -20.37
N SER A 340 15.98 -11.29 -20.43
CA SER A 340 15.87 -10.50 -21.65
C SER A 340 17.26 -10.19 -22.26
N SER A 341 17.29 -9.86 -23.56
CA SER A 341 18.46 -10.01 -24.46
C SER A 341 18.69 -11.45 -24.97
N PHE A 342 17.59 -12.16 -25.24
CA PHE A 342 17.57 -13.56 -25.71
C PHE A 342 18.45 -13.85 -26.93
N SER A 343 19.05 -15.05 -26.95
CA SER A 343 19.79 -15.60 -28.07
C SER A 343 19.53 -17.11 -28.23
N ASN A 344 19.81 -17.67 -29.42
CA ASN A 344 19.59 -19.10 -29.70
C ASN A 344 20.40 -19.98 -28.73
N GLY A 345 19.73 -20.95 -28.10
CA GLY A 345 20.36 -21.87 -27.15
C GLY A 345 20.87 -21.21 -25.86
N MET A 346 20.39 -19.99 -25.54
CA MET A 346 20.63 -19.35 -24.25
C MET A 346 20.23 -20.27 -23.09
N ALA A 347 21.02 -20.21 -22.01
CA ALA A 347 20.73 -20.91 -20.76
C ALA A 347 19.81 -20.10 -19.84
N ALA A 348 18.94 -20.79 -19.11
CA ALA A 348 18.15 -20.26 -18.02
C ALA A 348 19.04 -19.67 -16.91
N SER A 349 18.60 -18.55 -16.36
CA SER A 349 19.25 -17.81 -15.27
C SER A 349 18.79 -18.25 -13.88
N LEU A 350 17.60 -18.86 -13.78
CA LEU A 350 16.99 -19.29 -12.52
C LEU A 350 16.15 -20.54 -12.72
N VAL A 351 15.94 -21.30 -11.65
CA VAL A 351 15.08 -22.51 -11.60
C VAL A 351 14.25 -22.51 -10.32
N PHE A 352 12.99 -22.93 -10.40
CA PHE A 352 12.00 -23.04 -9.32
C PHE A 352 11.43 -24.46 -9.27
N GLY A 353 10.97 -24.92 -8.10
CA GLY A 353 10.39 -26.26 -7.92
C GLY A 353 11.41 -27.37 -7.62
N GLN A 354 12.70 -27.11 -7.86
CA GLN A 354 13.81 -28.06 -7.77
C GLN A 354 15.04 -27.41 -7.13
N ALA A 355 15.84 -28.19 -6.39
CA ALA A 355 17.01 -27.68 -5.66
C ALA A 355 18.13 -27.09 -6.54
N ASN A 356 18.16 -27.43 -7.83
CA ASN A 356 19.13 -26.99 -8.85
C ASN A 356 18.57 -27.32 -10.25
N PHE A 357 19.22 -26.85 -11.32
CA PHE A 357 18.76 -27.11 -12.68
C PHE A 357 18.66 -28.60 -13.01
N THR A 358 19.71 -29.39 -12.73
CA THR A 358 19.79 -30.80 -13.13
C THR A 358 18.84 -31.74 -12.38
N SER A 359 18.20 -31.29 -11.30
CA SER A 359 17.14 -32.03 -10.59
C SER A 359 15.79 -31.85 -11.28
N ASN A 360 15.00 -32.93 -11.33
CA ASN A 360 13.69 -32.95 -11.99
C ASN A 360 12.64 -33.86 -11.31
N GLY A 361 12.91 -34.30 -10.07
CA GLY A 361 12.06 -35.28 -9.38
C GLY A 361 10.72 -34.67 -8.97
N ILE A 362 9.63 -35.42 -9.12
CA ILE A 362 8.30 -35.04 -8.61
C ILE A 362 8.43 -34.60 -7.14
N ASN A 363 7.87 -33.43 -6.83
CA ASN A 363 7.97 -32.79 -5.52
C ASN A 363 9.42 -32.70 -4.98
N ASN A 364 10.37 -32.33 -5.84
CA ASN A 364 11.82 -32.25 -5.53
C ASN A 364 12.37 -33.59 -4.97
N GLY A 365 11.78 -34.72 -5.37
CA GLY A 365 12.13 -36.07 -4.93
C GLY A 365 11.42 -36.57 -3.67
N PHE A 366 10.46 -35.81 -3.11
CA PHE A 366 9.74 -36.19 -1.88
C PHE A 366 8.33 -36.74 -2.15
N ALA A 367 7.88 -37.65 -1.28
CA ALA A 367 6.57 -38.31 -1.43
C ALA A 367 5.34 -37.40 -1.19
N ASN A 368 5.55 -36.24 -0.55
CA ASN A 368 4.52 -35.22 -0.30
C ASN A 368 5.00 -33.87 -0.83
N PRO A 369 4.10 -33.00 -1.34
CA PRO A 369 4.46 -31.65 -1.74
C PRO A 369 4.87 -30.77 -0.57
N SER A 370 5.62 -29.71 -0.89
CA SER A 370 5.99 -28.62 0.00
C SER A 370 5.57 -27.27 -0.60
N ALA A 371 5.95 -26.17 0.05
CA ALA A 371 5.73 -24.82 -0.48
C ALA A 371 6.67 -24.45 -1.63
N SER A 372 7.78 -25.17 -1.83
CA SER A 372 8.81 -24.91 -2.85
C SER A 372 8.97 -26.04 -3.88
N SER A 373 8.15 -27.10 -3.80
CA SER A 373 8.17 -28.23 -4.71
C SER A 373 7.01 -28.20 -5.71
N LEU A 374 7.21 -28.80 -6.88
CA LEU A 374 6.23 -28.88 -7.96
C LEU A 374 6.05 -30.33 -8.46
N ASN A 375 4.90 -30.60 -9.09
CA ASN A 375 4.52 -31.86 -9.72
C ASN A 375 3.64 -31.56 -10.94
N ASP A 376 4.14 -31.84 -12.15
CA ASP A 376 3.46 -31.59 -13.43
C ASP A 376 2.90 -30.16 -13.57
N VAL A 377 3.77 -29.24 -13.99
CA VAL A 377 3.45 -27.80 -14.07
C VAL A 377 2.88 -27.48 -15.44
N ASN A 378 1.62 -27.05 -15.53
CA ASN A 378 0.96 -26.78 -16.83
C ASN A 378 0.46 -25.34 -17.04
N GLY A 379 0.73 -24.43 -16.10
CA GLY A 379 0.32 -23.02 -16.20
C GLY A 379 1.18 -22.11 -15.32
N LEU A 380 1.50 -20.92 -15.81
CA LEU A 380 2.06 -19.84 -15.00
C LEU A 380 1.66 -18.45 -15.52
N LEU A 381 1.60 -17.47 -14.63
CA LEU A 381 1.48 -16.04 -15.00
C LEU A 381 1.94 -15.12 -13.86
N PHE A 382 2.04 -13.83 -14.16
CA PHE A 382 2.30 -12.79 -13.15
C PHE A 382 1.03 -12.02 -12.80
N ASP A 383 0.86 -11.68 -11.52
CA ASP A 383 -0.14 -10.69 -11.11
C ASP A 383 0.41 -9.25 -11.25
N LYS A 384 -0.48 -8.26 -11.13
CA LYS A 384 -0.14 -6.82 -11.24
C LYS A 384 0.86 -6.31 -10.20
N SER A 385 1.22 -7.12 -9.20
CA SER A 385 2.24 -6.81 -8.18
C SER A 385 3.58 -7.49 -8.46
N GLY A 386 3.71 -8.24 -9.56
CA GLY A 386 4.92 -8.99 -9.92
C GLY A 386 5.03 -10.37 -9.26
N ASN A 387 4.00 -10.87 -8.58
CA ASN A 387 4.05 -12.22 -8.01
C ASN A 387 3.84 -13.28 -9.09
N LEU A 388 4.64 -14.34 -9.08
CA LEU A 388 4.51 -15.49 -9.97
C LEU A 388 3.45 -16.45 -9.40
N TRP A 389 2.40 -16.70 -10.18
CA TRP A 389 1.39 -17.72 -9.91
C TRP A 389 1.64 -18.94 -10.82
N VAL A 390 1.48 -20.15 -10.28
CA VAL A 390 1.82 -21.41 -10.94
C VAL A 390 0.72 -22.45 -10.72
N SER A 391 0.20 -23.03 -11.80
CA SER A 391 -0.61 -24.25 -11.80
C SER A 391 0.30 -25.44 -11.56
N ASP A 392 0.25 -25.96 -10.34
CA ASP A 392 1.00 -27.13 -9.90
C ASP A 392 0.04 -28.33 -10.00
N SER A 393 -0.21 -28.74 -11.24
CA SER A 393 -1.40 -29.47 -11.67
C SER A 393 -1.47 -30.86 -11.05
N GLY A 394 -0.35 -31.59 -11.04
CA GLY A 394 -0.22 -32.90 -10.40
C GLY A 394 -0.33 -32.86 -8.87
N ASN A 395 -0.23 -31.69 -8.24
CA ASN A 395 -0.52 -31.46 -6.82
C ASN A 395 -1.94 -30.89 -6.57
N ASN A 396 -2.80 -30.82 -7.60
CA ASN A 396 -4.19 -30.35 -7.54
C ASN A 396 -4.33 -28.93 -6.94
N ARG A 397 -3.46 -28.00 -7.33
CA ARG A 397 -3.38 -26.66 -6.72
C ARG A 397 -2.83 -25.55 -7.63
N ILE A 398 -3.13 -24.30 -7.28
CA ILE A 398 -2.38 -23.12 -7.75
C ILE A 398 -1.56 -22.57 -6.58
N ILE A 399 -0.31 -22.16 -6.80
CA ILE A 399 0.55 -21.53 -5.77
C ILE A 399 1.13 -20.19 -6.24
N ARG A 400 1.39 -19.26 -5.29
CA ARG A 400 1.92 -17.91 -5.56
C ARG A 400 3.27 -17.65 -4.87
N PHE A 401 4.33 -17.49 -5.66
CA PHE A 401 5.63 -16.99 -5.21
C PHE A 401 5.65 -15.46 -5.25
N VAL A 402 6.00 -14.80 -4.13
CA VAL A 402 5.99 -13.34 -4.00
C VAL A 402 7.36 -12.76 -4.31
N GLN A 403 7.45 -11.73 -5.15
CA GLN A 403 8.73 -11.11 -5.50
C GLN A 403 9.28 -10.33 -4.29
N THR A 404 10.42 -10.76 -3.71
CA THR A 404 11.00 -10.13 -2.51
C THR A 404 11.99 -9.03 -2.87
N GLY A 405 11.93 -7.89 -2.16
CA GLY A 405 12.94 -6.83 -2.26
C GLY A 405 14.31 -7.27 -1.70
N GLN A 406 15.39 -6.57 -2.08
CA GLN A 406 16.77 -6.89 -1.63
C GLN A 406 16.94 -6.95 -0.10
N ASN A 407 16.08 -6.26 0.66
CA ASN A 407 16.07 -6.23 2.13
C ASN A 407 15.02 -7.15 2.76
N GLN A 408 14.36 -8.00 1.98
CA GLN A 408 13.27 -8.88 2.42
C GLN A 408 13.66 -10.37 2.36
N ALA A 409 13.18 -11.15 3.33
CA ALA A 409 13.32 -12.60 3.34
C ALA A 409 11.95 -13.25 3.55
N LEU A 410 11.54 -14.12 2.63
CA LEU A 410 10.32 -14.92 2.82
C LEU A 410 10.60 -16.04 3.84
N VAL A 411 9.74 -16.17 4.85
CA VAL A 411 9.88 -17.15 5.94
C VAL A 411 8.65 -18.03 5.99
N ASP A 412 8.82 -19.34 5.81
CA ASP A 412 7.73 -20.30 5.99
C ASP A 412 7.43 -20.50 7.49
N ASN A 413 6.19 -20.22 7.87
CA ASN A 413 5.67 -20.37 9.23
C ASN A 413 5.66 -21.85 9.73
N SER A 414 6.07 -22.81 8.89
CA SER A 414 6.31 -24.22 9.26
C SER A 414 7.65 -24.49 9.99
N ILE A 415 8.62 -23.56 9.95
CA ILE A 415 9.92 -23.74 10.63
C ILE A 415 9.85 -23.30 12.09
N ALA A 416 10.47 -24.04 13.02
CA ALA A 416 10.38 -23.71 14.44
C ALA A 416 11.13 -22.44 14.86
N THR A 417 12.25 -22.12 14.19
CA THR A 417 13.11 -20.97 14.53
C THR A 417 13.74 -20.37 13.28
N VAL A 418 13.76 -19.04 13.20
CA VAL A 418 14.48 -18.27 12.18
C VAL A 418 15.53 -17.36 12.83
N THR A 419 16.58 -17.01 12.09
CA THR A 419 17.54 -15.96 12.47
C THR A 419 17.55 -14.91 11.38
N VAL A 420 17.37 -13.63 11.74
CA VAL A 420 17.34 -12.51 10.81
C VAL A 420 18.74 -12.26 10.25
N ASN A 421 18.84 -12.18 8.93
CA ASN A 421 20.07 -11.84 8.23
C ASN A 421 20.21 -10.30 8.14
N PRO A 422 21.36 -9.70 8.49
CA PRO A 422 21.60 -8.26 8.32
C PRO A 422 21.30 -7.69 6.92
N THR A 423 21.42 -8.47 5.85
CA THR A 423 21.09 -8.01 4.49
C THR A 423 19.59 -8.02 4.22
N THR A 424 18.81 -8.86 4.92
CA THR A 424 17.35 -9.02 4.72
C THR A 424 16.57 -8.88 6.04
N PRO A 425 16.58 -7.68 6.67
CA PRO A 425 15.93 -7.43 7.97
C PRO A 425 14.39 -7.46 7.95
N GLN A 426 13.75 -7.49 6.78
CA GLN A 426 12.30 -7.57 6.66
C GLN A 426 11.85 -9.02 6.41
N LEU A 427 11.46 -9.73 7.47
CA LEU A 427 10.86 -11.05 7.34
C LEU A 427 9.42 -10.93 6.82
N MET A 428 9.15 -11.52 5.66
CA MET A 428 7.80 -11.70 5.11
C MET A 428 7.35 -13.11 5.47
N ILE A 429 6.50 -13.24 6.48
CA ILE A 429 6.03 -14.57 6.90
C ILE A 429 4.98 -15.05 5.89
N ALA A 430 5.14 -16.31 5.46
CA ALA A 430 4.34 -17.04 4.49
C ALA A 430 3.83 -18.35 5.11
N ASN A 431 2.79 -18.94 4.51
CA ASN A 431 2.14 -20.19 4.96
C ASN A 431 1.24 -20.06 6.22
N SER A 432 0.08 -20.71 6.18
CA SER A 432 -0.88 -20.83 7.29
C SER A 432 -0.56 -21.94 8.29
N ASN A 433 0.54 -22.68 8.08
CA ASN A 433 1.20 -23.47 9.14
C ASN A 433 1.65 -22.54 10.29
N THR A 434 2.06 -23.10 11.44
CA THR A 434 2.07 -22.35 12.72
C THR A 434 3.24 -22.67 13.66
N ASN A 435 4.26 -23.40 13.22
CA ASN A 435 5.34 -23.88 14.08
C ASN A 435 6.33 -22.78 14.54
N LEU A 436 6.37 -21.64 13.86
CA LEU A 436 7.33 -20.57 14.13
C LEU A 436 7.15 -19.98 15.54
N SER A 437 8.11 -20.31 16.40
CA SER A 437 8.07 -19.99 17.83
C SER A 437 9.27 -19.16 18.30
N THR A 438 10.31 -18.99 17.48
CA THR A 438 11.43 -18.09 17.82
C THR A 438 11.99 -17.35 16.60
N ILE A 439 12.19 -16.04 16.76
CA ILE A 439 12.85 -15.15 15.80
C ILE A 439 14.09 -14.56 16.49
N LYS A 440 15.29 -14.95 16.05
CA LYS A 440 16.56 -14.43 16.58
C LYS A 440 17.02 -13.24 15.76
N ILE A 441 17.32 -12.11 16.40
CA ILE A 441 17.79 -10.87 15.77
C ILE A 441 19.20 -10.56 16.29
N PRO A 442 20.27 -10.79 15.50
CA PRO A 442 21.64 -10.46 15.88
C PRO A 442 21.82 -8.97 16.19
N SER A 443 22.82 -8.60 17.00
CA SER A 443 23.13 -7.19 17.36
C SER A 443 23.59 -6.32 16.17
N THR A 444 23.82 -6.94 15.02
CA THR A 444 24.17 -6.30 13.75
C THR A 444 22.93 -5.95 12.90
N VAL A 445 21.70 -6.14 13.41
CA VAL A 445 20.45 -5.97 12.64
C VAL A 445 19.51 -4.96 13.29
N THR A 446 19.51 -3.73 12.77
CA THR A 446 18.57 -2.66 13.16
C THR A 446 17.29 -2.71 12.34
N ASN A 447 16.17 -2.21 12.89
CA ASN A 447 14.91 -1.97 12.17
C ASN A 447 14.31 -3.23 11.51
N THR A 448 14.24 -4.31 12.29
CA THR A 448 13.65 -5.58 11.83
C THR A 448 12.13 -5.45 11.71
N THR A 449 11.59 -5.86 10.57
CA THR A 449 10.14 -5.94 10.33
C THR A 449 9.73 -7.40 10.19
N ILE A 450 8.68 -7.83 10.89
CA ILE A 450 8.14 -9.19 10.86
C ILE A 450 6.70 -9.09 10.34
N ASN A 451 6.48 -9.37 9.06
CA ASN A 451 5.24 -9.08 8.36
C ASN A 451 4.42 -10.35 8.10
N TYR A 452 3.33 -10.52 8.86
CA TYR A 452 2.37 -11.62 8.70
C TYR A 452 1.25 -11.32 7.69
N SER A 453 1.26 -10.16 7.01
CA SER A 453 0.15 -9.74 6.12
C SER A 453 -0.08 -10.64 4.91
N ASN A 454 0.85 -11.53 4.58
CA ASN A 454 0.70 -12.52 3.51
C ASN A 454 -0.05 -13.79 3.95
N ILE A 455 -0.38 -13.92 5.24
CA ILE A 455 -1.06 -15.08 5.83
C ILE A 455 -2.38 -14.61 6.46
N LEU A 456 -3.49 -15.10 5.93
CA LEU A 456 -4.78 -15.11 6.61
C LEU A 456 -5.39 -16.50 6.53
N VAL A 457 -6.25 -16.83 7.50
CA VAL A 457 -7.18 -17.95 7.44
C VAL A 457 -8.58 -17.42 7.72
N LYS A 458 -9.50 -17.62 6.77
CA LYS A 458 -10.89 -17.21 6.92
C LYS A 458 -11.63 -18.26 7.74
N LYS A 459 -12.20 -17.85 8.86
CA LYS A 459 -13.03 -18.68 9.73
C LYS A 459 -14.46 -18.15 9.79
N SER A 460 -15.36 -18.88 10.44
CA SER A 460 -16.76 -18.48 10.65
C SER A 460 -16.92 -17.29 11.61
N ASP A 461 -15.96 -17.06 12.51
CA ASP A 461 -15.87 -15.92 13.43
C ASP A 461 -15.18 -14.68 12.82
N GLY A 462 -14.54 -14.83 11.64
CA GLY A 462 -13.95 -13.70 10.90
C GLY A 462 -12.62 -14.04 10.22
N ASN A 463 -11.87 -12.98 9.88
CA ASN A 463 -10.50 -13.11 9.40
C ASN A 463 -9.59 -13.43 10.59
N SER A 464 -8.71 -14.44 10.47
CA SER A 464 -7.81 -14.82 11.57
C SER A 464 -6.39 -15.09 11.12
N VAL A 465 -5.44 -14.82 12.02
CA VAL A 465 -4.08 -15.38 12.00
C VAL A 465 -4.03 -16.34 13.17
N THR A 466 -3.39 -17.49 12.96
CA THR A 466 -3.12 -18.43 14.05
C THR A 466 -1.65 -18.37 14.40
N LEU A 467 -1.34 -18.03 15.65
CA LEU A 467 0.00 -18.13 16.22
C LEU A 467 -0.02 -19.32 17.20
N ASN A 468 0.79 -20.36 16.95
CA ASN A 468 0.98 -21.42 17.93
C ASN A 468 2.28 -21.20 18.70
N ASN A 469 2.27 -21.60 19.97
CA ASN A 469 3.36 -21.41 20.93
C ASN A 469 3.63 -19.93 21.26
N ALA A 470 4.44 -19.67 22.29
CA ALA A 470 4.87 -18.32 22.63
C ALA A 470 5.85 -17.80 21.56
N LEU A 471 5.41 -16.91 20.67
CA LEU A 471 6.29 -16.32 19.66
C LEU A 471 7.36 -15.49 20.37
N THR A 472 8.60 -15.96 20.30
CA THR A 472 9.70 -15.42 21.09
C THR A 472 10.68 -14.66 20.20
N VAL A 473 10.66 -13.33 20.29
CA VAL A 473 11.65 -12.49 19.59
C VAL A 473 12.86 -12.31 20.50
N LYS A 474 14.05 -12.75 20.08
CA LYS A 474 15.30 -12.60 20.86
C LYS A 474 16.25 -11.64 20.12
N ALA A 475 16.32 -10.38 20.56
CA ALA A 475 17.16 -9.36 19.94
C ALA A 475 18.28 -8.91 20.86
N ASN A 476 19.52 -8.88 20.34
CA ASN A 476 20.63 -8.31 21.09
C ASN A 476 20.64 -6.78 21.06
N SER A 477 21.36 -6.21 22.01
CA SER A 477 21.03 -4.97 22.71
C SER A 477 21.59 -3.67 22.12
N THR A 478 21.56 -3.57 20.79
CA THR A 478 21.81 -2.31 20.02
C THR A 478 20.76 -2.04 18.94
N ASN A 479 19.75 -2.91 18.82
CA ASN A 479 18.87 -2.93 17.68
C ASN A 479 17.73 -1.89 17.81
N GLY A 480 17.56 -1.05 16.79
CA GLY A 480 16.41 -0.14 16.68
C GLY A 480 15.08 -0.87 16.47
N ASN A 481 13.98 -0.11 16.50
CA ASN A 481 12.57 -0.54 16.45
C ASN A 481 12.34 -1.93 15.82
N VAL A 482 11.78 -2.87 16.59
CA VAL A 482 11.28 -4.13 16.06
C VAL A 482 9.78 -4.01 15.84
N GLN A 483 9.33 -4.21 14.60
CA GLN A 483 7.94 -4.07 14.20
C GLN A 483 7.35 -5.42 13.78
N ILE A 484 6.18 -5.79 14.33
CA ILE A 484 5.41 -6.94 13.87
C ILE A 484 4.17 -6.43 13.13
N LEU A 485 4.20 -6.47 11.79
CA LEU A 485 3.09 -6.01 10.97
C LEU A 485 2.03 -7.12 10.88
N LEU A 486 0.85 -6.82 11.40
CA LEU A 486 -0.34 -7.66 11.34
C LEU A 486 -1.38 -7.00 10.40
N PRO A 487 -2.05 -7.78 9.53
CA PRO A 487 -3.07 -7.26 8.63
C PRO A 487 -4.33 -6.79 9.37
N LYS A 488 -5.09 -5.88 8.73
CA LYS A 488 -6.23 -5.17 9.32
C LYS A 488 -7.43 -6.07 9.62
N ASN A 489 -8.19 -5.73 10.68
CA ASN A 489 -9.44 -6.39 11.11
C ASN A 489 -9.29 -7.92 11.33
N ILE A 490 -8.23 -8.33 12.04
CA ILE A 490 -7.91 -9.74 12.26
C ILE A 490 -8.12 -10.16 13.71
N VAL A 491 -8.56 -11.40 13.91
CA VAL A 491 -8.59 -12.09 15.21
C VAL A 491 -7.34 -12.96 15.32
N ILE A 492 -6.47 -12.68 16.30
CA ILE A 492 -5.42 -13.63 16.66
C ILE A 492 -6.05 -14.75 17.48
N ASN A 493 -5.91 -15.98 16.98
CA ASN A 493 -6.30 -17.20 17.68
C ASN A 493 -5.05 -18.04 17.94
N GLY A 494 -4.99 -18.73 19.07
CA GLY A 494 -3.93 -19.71 19.33
C GLY A 494 -4.40 -21.15 19.24
N SER A 495 -3.45 -22.07 19.30
CA SER A 495 -3.72 -23.48 19.64
C SER A 495 -4.36 -23.61 21.02
N SER A 496 -4.93 -24.79 21.32
CA SER A 496 -5.34 -25.17 22.68
C SER A 496 -4.21 -25.13 23.71
N SER A 497 -2.95 -25.12 23.26
CA SER A 497 -1.73 -24.99 24.06
C SER A 497 -1.17 -23.57 24.15
N TRP A 498 -1.72 -22.59 23.42
CA TRP A 498 -1.23 -21.21 23.45
C TRP A 498 -1.77 -20.47 24.67
N LYS A 499 -0.86 -19.94 25.49
CA LYS A 499 -1.20 -19.13 26.68
C LYS A 499 -1.66 -17.70 26.37
N GLY A 500 -1.46 -17.21 25.14
CA GLY A 500 -1.58 -15.80 24.78
C GLY A 500 -0.23 -15.08 24.69
N THR A 501 0.87 -15.72 25.10
CA THR A 501 2.19 -15.10 25.22
C THR A 501 2.83 -14.72 23.88
N ILE A 502 3.40 -13.52 23.83
CA ILE A 502 4.39 -13.05 22.86
C ILE A 502 5.56 -12.45 23.66
N ASN A 503 6.68 -13.17 23.72
CA ASN A 503 7.83 -12.76 24.53
C ASN A 503 8.56 -11.60 23.86
N THR A 504 8.86 -10.55 24.64
CA THR A 504 9.50 -9.34 24.12
C THR A 504 10.98 -9.57 23.80
N ALA A 505 11.58 -8.60 23.09
CA ALA A 505 12.99 -8.61 22.73
C ALA A 505 13.89 -8.63 23.97
N THR A 506 14.44 -9.80 24.33
CA THR A 506 15.31 -9.98 25.50
C THR A 506 16.68 -9.29 25.33
N ILE A 507 16.72 -8.00 25.67
CA ILE A 507 17.91 -7.14 25.63
C ILE A 507 18.96 -7.65 26.63
N SER A 508 20.06 -8.19 26.12
CA SER A 508 21.00 -9.03 26.89
C SER A 508 22.17 -8.28 27.54
N SER A 509 22.60 -7.12 27.02
CA SER A 509 23.62 -6.27 27.67
C SER A 509 23.62 -4.82 27.15
N VAL A 510 23.33 -3.84 28.02
CA VAL A 510 23.32 -2.41 27.65
C VAL A 510 24.39 -1.66 28.43
N SER A 511 25.21 -0.88 27.71
CA SER A 511 26.07 0.15 28.28
C SER A 511 25.74 1.47 27.58
N LEU A 512 25.36 2.50 28.34
CA LEU A 512 24.93 3.80 27.84
C LEU A 512 25.62 4.93 28.61
N PRO A 513 25.89 6.08 27.97
CA PRO A 513 26.25 7.31 28.66
C PRO A 513 25.13 7.78 29.60
N GLN A 514 25.49 8.51 30.67
CA GLN A 514 24.50 9.15 31.54
C GLN A 514 23.58 10.09 30.73
N GLY A 515 22.26 9.97 30.96
CA GLY A 515 21.24 10.85 30.41
C GLY A 515 20.33 10.24 29.33
N THR A 516 20.69 9.09 28.73
CA THR A 516 19.86 8.47 27.68
C THR A 516 18.97 7.36 28.24
N LEU A 517 17.64 7.50 28.11
CA LEU A 517 16.68 6.45 28.48
C LEU A 517 16.68 5.32 27.43
N PRO A 518 16.90 4.05 27.81
CA PRO A 518 16.79 2.92 26.89
C PRO A 518 15.32 2.56 26.61
N ALA A 519 14.72 3.18 25.59
CA ALA A 519 13.37 2.86 25.14
C ALA A 519 13.41 1.71 24.10
N ALA A 520 13.15 0.48 24.57
CA ALA A 520 12.93 -0.68 23.70
C ALA A 520 11.56 -0.56 23.00
N LYS A 521 11.48 0.16 21.87
CA LYS A 521 10.23 0.32 21.13
C LYS A 521 9.85 -0.98 20.42
N ILE A 522 8.84 -1.66 20.96
CA ILE A 522 8.14 -2.76 20.30
C ILE A 522 6.81 -2.23 19.79
N GLU A 523 6.53 -2.47 18.52
CA GLU A 523 5.32 -2.00 17.83
C GLU A 523 4.69 -3.17 17.09
N VAL A 524 3.48 -3.56 17.51
CA VAL A 524 2.74 -4.68 16.93
C VAL A 524 1.44 -4.14 16.32
N GLY A 525 1.15 -4.55 15.08
CA GLY A 525 -0.02 -4.09 14.31
C GLY A 525 0.33 -3.12 13.18
N PHE A 526 -0.68 -2.41 12.69
CA PHE A 526 -0.58 -1.44 11.58
C PHE A 526 -1.11 -0.09 12.06
N GLY A 527 -0.32 0.98 11.91
CA GLY A 527 -0.37 2.22 12.72
C GLY A 527 -1.63 3.10 12.69
N SER A 528 -2.77 2.62 12.18
CA SER A 528 -4.07 3.30 12.21
C SER A 528 -5.28 2.34 12.27
N ALA A 529 -5.04 1.03 12.42
CA ALA A 529 -6.09 0.01 12.40
C ALA A 529 -6.41 -0.51 13.81
N LYS A 530 -7.70 -0.55 14.18
CA LYS A 530 -8.13 -1.27 15.39
C LYS A 530 -7.95 -2.77 15.20
N LEU A 531 -7.17 -3.38 16.08
CA LEU A 531 -6.95 -4.82 16.16
C LEU A 531 -7.78 -5.38 17.34
N THR A 532 -8.34 -6.58 17.18
CA THR A 532 -9.26 -7.20 18.16
C THR A 532 -8.76 -8.60 18.51
N LEU A 533 -8.51 -8.85 19.79
CA LEU A 533 -8.04 -10.15 20.27
C LEU A 533 -9.19 -10.92 20.90
N SER A 534 -9.32 -12.21 20.59
CA SER A 534 -10.38 -13.09 21.15
C SER A 534 -10.08 -13.55 22.59
N LYS A 535 -8.84 -13.34 23.05
CA LYS A 535 -8.34 -13.57 24.40
C LYS A 535 -7.29 -12.49 24.73
N ALA A 536 -7.03 -12.25 26.00
CA ALA A 536 -5.89 -11.44 26.41
C ALA A 536 -4.57 -12.12 25.96
N VAL A 537 -3.60 -11.29 25.57
CA VAL A 537 -2.23 -11.69 25.26
C VAL A 537 -1.27 -11.19 26.32
N GLU A 538 -0.20 -11.94 26.53
CA GLU A 538 0.82 -11.71 27.56
C GLU A 538 2.09 -11.19 26.90
N LEU A 539 2.59 -10.06 27.38
CA LEU A 539 3.87 -9.46 26.99
C LEU A 539 4.85 -9.61 28.16
N ASP A 540 5.73 -10.60 28.07
CA ASP A 540 6.84 -10.83 29.01
C ASP A 540 7.99 -9.86 28.71
N PHE A 541 8.28 -8.96 29.65
CA PHE A 541 9.45 -8.08 29.69
C PHE A 541 10.49 -8.62 30.70
N SER A 542 11.16 -9.71 30.36
CA SER A 542 12.07 -10.43 31.26
C SER A 542 13.20 -9.53 31.81
N GLY A 543 13.49 -9.63 33.11
CA GLY A 543 14.46 -8.77 33.82
C GLY A 543 13.98 -7.33 34.08
N ASN A 544 12.68 -7.05 34.00
CA ASN A 544 12.10 -5.72 34.21
C ASN A 544 11.13 -5.60 35.38
N ALA A 545 11.06 -6.58 36.29
CA ALA A 545 10.21 -6.48 37.48
C ALA A 545 10.43 -5.18 38.27
N GLY A 546 9.35 -4.60 38.79
CA GLY A 546 9.35 -3.35 39.55
C GLY A 546 9.50 -2.08 38.70
N LYS A 547 9.59 -2.18 37.37
CA LYS A 547 9.60 -1.01 36.47
C LYS A 547 8.18 -0.51 36.17
N ARG A 548 8.09 0.68 35.58
CA ARG A 548 6.83 1.24 35.05
C ARG A 548 6.72 0.89 33.57
N ILE A 549 5.48 0.79 33.07
CA ILE A 549 5.21 0.53 31.65
C ILE A 549 3.95 1.28 31.22
N GLY A 550 3.94 1.77 30.00
CA GLY A 550 2.77 2.38 29.37
C GLY A 550 2.79 2.20 27.86
N PHE A 551 1.77 2.73 27.19
CA PHE A 551 1.56 2.59 25.75
C PHE A 551 1.14 3.88 25.04
N THR A 552 1.26 3.89 23.71
CA THR A 552 0.74 4.94 22.82
C THR A 552 -0.03 4.35 21.63
N HIS A 553 -1.17 4.96 21.32
CA HIS A 553 -2.03 4.61 20.17
C HIS A 553 -2.37 5.86 19.35
N GLY A 554 -1.37 6.41 18.64
CA GLY A 554 -1.54 7.64 17.84
C GLY A 554 -1.86 8.91 18.65
N GLY A 555 -1.62 8.88 19.96
CA GLY A 555 -1.96 9.94 20.92
C GLY A 555 -0.97 9.99 22.09
N PRO A 556 -1.30 10.67 23.21
CA PRO A 556 -0.42 10.80 24.36
C PRO A 556 -0.11 9.44 25.01
N PHE A 557 0.96 9.42 25.81
CA PHE A 557 1.40 8.25 26.56
C PHE A 557 0.46 7.93 27.74
N THR A 558 -0.04 6.70 27.78
CA THR A 558 -0.91 6.18 28.83
C THR A 558 -0.15 5.13 29.64
N GLU A 559 0.02 5.35 30.93
CA GLU A 559 0.69 4.36 31.80
C GLU A 559 -0.28 3.24 32.24
N ILE A 560 0.22 2.00 32.24
CA ILE A 560 -0.48 0.85 32.83
C ILE A 560 -0.20 0.83 34.32
N THR A 561 -1.03 1.57 35.07
CA THR A 561 -0.98 1.61 36.54
C THR A 561 -1.71 0.44 37.19
N GLN A 562 -2.64 -0.21 36.48
CA GLN A 562 -3.42 -1.34 36.99
C GLN A 562 -2.56 -2.60 37.16
N VAL A 563 -2.65 -3.23 38.33
CA VAL A 563 -2.04 -4.54 38.60
C VAL A 563 -3.05 -5.66 38.30
N CYS A 564 -2.60 -6.76 37.68
CA CYS A 564 -3.43 -7.93 37.40
C CYS A 564 -3.79 -8.70 38.69
N SER A 565 -4.93 -9.39 38.72
CA SER A 565 -5.30 -10.26 39.86
C SER A 565 -4.60 -11.63 39.83
N THR A 566 -4.20 -12.08 38.64
CA THR A 566 -3.52 -13.35 38.34
C THR A 566 -2.54 -13.13 37.19
N ASP A 567 -1.52 -13.97 37.08
CA ASP A 567 -0.68 -14.07 35.88
C ASP A 567 -1.28 -15.08 34.90
N ASP A 568 -2.46 -14.74 34.37
CA ASP A 568 -3.14 -15.48 33.31
C ASP A 568 -4.08 -14.57 32.51
N ALA A 569 -4.66 -15.10 31.44
CA ALA A 569 -5.59 -14.39 30.55
C ALA A 569 -6.91 -13.96 31.21
N THR A 570 -7.12 -14.25 32.51
CA THR A 570 -8.26 -13.77 33.31
C THR A 570 -7.88 -12.66 34.30
N GLY A 571 -6.59 -12.32 34.40
CA GLY A 571 -6.05 -11.36 35.36
C GLY A 571 -6.41 -9.88 35.11
N ILE A 572 -6.98 -9.54 33.94
CA ILE A 572 -7.43 -8.18 33.60
C ILE A 572 -8.75 -7.87 34.35
N PRO A 573 -8.79 -6.83 35.21
CA PRO A 573 -10.02 -6.48 35.94
C PRO A 573 -11.17 -6.04 35.02
N SER A 574 -12.40 -6.35 35.43
CA SER A 574 -13.61 -6.02 34.66
C SER A 574 -13.70 -4.53 34.34
N GLY A 575 -13.93 -4.22 33.06
CA GLY A 575 -14.00 -2.85 32.54
C GLY A 575 -12.68 -2.26 32.04
N LEU A 576 -11.55 -2.96 32.20
CA LEU A 576 -10.24 -2.56 31.69
C LEU A 576 -9.79 -3.42 30.50
N THR A 577 -8.84 -2.90 29.73
CA THR A 577 -8.23 -3.56 28.56
C THR A 577 -6.82 -4.08 28.81
N ASP A 578 -6.20 -3.68 29.93
CA ASP A 578 -4.77 -3.84 30.22
C ASP A 578 -4.53 -3.97 31.73
N CYS A 579 -3.56 -4.79 32.12
CA CYS A 579 -2.96 -4.79 33.45
C CYS A 579 -1.51 -5.27 33.40
N LYS A 580 -0.74 -5.01 34.47
CA LYS A 580 0.63 -5.52 34.64
C LYS A 580 0.80 -6.38 35.89
N ILE A 581 1.78 -7.26 35.94
CA ILE A 581 2.16 -8.02 37.14
C ILE A 581 3.65 -8.34 37.14
N ASP A 582 4.29 -8.25 38.29
CA ASP A 582 5.70 -8.65 38.47
C ASP A 582 5.76 -10.13 38.88
N VAL A 583 6.49 -10.95 38.13
CA VAL A 583 6.59 -12.40 38.31
C VAL A 583 8.07 -12.79 38.38
N GLY A 584 8.56 -13.04 39.60
CA GLY A 584 9.99 -13.33 39.82
C GLY A 584 10.88 -12.13 39.47
N SER A 585 11.67 -12.24 38.40
CA SER A 585 12.51 -11.14 37.86
C SER A 585 11.84 -10.32 36.76
N ASP A 586 10.66 -10.74 36.33
CA ASP A 586 10.12 -10.42 35.01
C ASP A 586 8.83 -9.59 35.16
N LEU A 587 8.60 -8.65 34.22
CA LEU A 587 7.41 -7.80 34.22
C LEU A 587 6.47 -8.25 33.11
N HIS A 588 5.30 -8.75 33.48
CA HIS A 588 4.30 -9.27 32.57
C HIS A 588 3.21 -8.20 32.35
N VAL A 589 2.71 -8.08 31.12
CA VAL A 589 1.53 -7.25 30.79
C VAL A 589 0.50 -8.08 30.03
N TRP A 590 -0.71 -8.13 30.57
CA TRP A 590 -1.87 -8.77 29.93
C TRP A 590 -2.73 -7.69 29.27
N THR A 591 -2.96 -7.80 27.95
CA THR A 591 -3.66 -6.79 27.14
C THR A 591 -4.63 -7.41 26.12
N LEU A 592 -5.66 -6.65 25.73
CA LEU A 592 -6.65 -7.00 24.70
C LEU A 592 -6.45 -6.26 23.36
N HIS A 593 -5.37 -5.47 23.22
CA HIS A 593 -5.01 -4.77 21.98
C HIS A 593 -3.50 -4.81 21.73
N PHE A 594 -3.05 -4.21 20.63
CA PHE A 594 -1.64 -3.98 20.36
C PHE A 594 -1.38 -2.53 19.99
N THR A 595 -0.30 -2.00 20.55
CA THR A 595 0.12 -0.60 20.51
C THR A 595 1.65 -0.52 20.57
N THR A 596 2.23 0.70 20.61
CA THR A 596 3.62 0.86 21.03
C THR A 596 3.69 0.85 22.55
N PHE A 597 4.41 -0.11 23.15
CA PHE A 597 4.67 -0.16 24.59
C PHE A 597 6.07 0.36 24.94
N VAL A 598 6.23 0.97 26.12
CA VAL A 598 7.51 1.49 26.64
C VAL A 598 7.66 1.17 28.12
N VAL A 599 8.71 0.41 28.47
CA VAL A 599 9.16 0.19 29.86
C VAL A 599 10.11 1.31 30.28
N PHE A 600 9.97 1.81 31.51
CA PHE A 600 10.76 2.92 32.04
C PHE A 600 10.93 2.85 33.57
N THR A 601 11.96 3.51 34.08
CA THR A 601 12.12 3.80 35.51
C THR A 601 11.91 5.29 35.76
N VAL A 602 11.41 5.64 36.95
CA VAL A 602 11.48 7.03 37.44
C VAL A 602 12.81 7.19 38.14
N GLN A 603 13.58 8.21 37.76
CA GLN A 603 14.78 8.56 38.48
C GLN A 603 14.39 9.36 39.72
N SER A 604 14.35 8.68 40.88
CA SER A 604 14.07 9.34 42.16
C SER A 604 15.06 10.47 42.42
N ALA A 605 14.56 11.65 42.77
CA ALA A 605 15.42 12.77 43.17
C ALA A 605 16.27 12.37 44.39
N VAL A 606 17.58 12.55 44.29
CA VAL A 606 18.52 12.28 45.39
C VAL A 606 18.27 13.32 46.49
N GLY A 607 18.17 12.86 47.75
CA GLY A 607 17.66 13.69 48.85
C GLY A 607 18.52 14.92 49.16
N GLY A 608 17.88 16.09 49.27
CA GLY A 608 18.51 17.35 49.65
C GLY A 608 17.49 18.46 49.92
N SER A 609 17.06 18.59 51.18
CA SER A 609 16.02 19.50 51.71
C SER A 609 14.61 19.40 51.05
N THR A 610 13.59 19.81 51.80
CA THR A 610 12.19 19.83 51.34
C THR A 610 11.97 20.89 50.26
N PRO A 611 11.52 20.55 49.04
CA PRO A 611 11.13 21.54 48.04
C PRO A 611 9.94 22.35 48.55
N GLY A 612 10.05 23.68 48.54
CA GLY A 612 8.92 24.57 48.72
C GLY A 612 7.98 24.50 47.51
N PHE A 613 6.70 24.80 47.72
CA PHE A 613 5.72 24.82 46.64
C PHE A 613 5.98 25.97 45.65
N ALA A 614 5.82 25.68 44.35
CA ALA A 614 5.75 26.68 43.28
C ALA A 614 4.58 27.66 43.50
N PRO A 615 4.64 28.91 43.02
CA PRO A 615 3.59 29.92 43.22
C PRO A 615 2.20 29.41 42.79
N SER A 616 1.32 29.25 43.78
CA SER A 616 0.06 28.49 43.67
C SER A 616 -1.15 29.37 43.38
N PHE A 617 -1.83 29.12 42.26
CA PHE A 617 -3.20 29.63 42.01
C PHE A 617 -4.26 29.05 42.96
N THR A 618 -3.95 27.98 43.70
CA THR A 618 -4.96 26.98 44.09
C THR A 618 -5.30 26.91 45.58
N THR A 619 -4.61 27.68 46.43
CA THR A 619 -4.67 27.51 47.90
C THR A 619 -4.61 28.80 48.74
N GLY A 620 -4.41 29.98 48.12
CA GLY A 620 -4.14 31.25 48.82
C GLY A 620 -5.17 32.38 48.64
N PHE A 621 -6.39 32.07 48.20
CA PHE A 621 -7.45 33.06 47.90
C PHE A 621 -8.70 32.81 48.75
N ALA A 622 -9.33 33.88 49.23
CA ALA A 622 -10.56 33.78 50.01
C ALA A 622 -11.78 33.43 49.13
N GLN A 623 -12.83 32.84 49.70
CA GLN A 623 -13.99 32.35 48.94
C GLN A 623 -14.78 33.47 48.21
N ASN A 624 -14.59 34.73 48.62
CA ASN A 624 -15.14 35.95 48.03
C ASN A 624 -14.14 36.72 47.16
N GLU A 625 -12.91 36.24 47.01
CA GLU A 625 -11.84 36.86 46.23
C GLU A 625 -11.89 36.38 44.76
N TYR A 626 -11.55 37.26 43.82
CA TYR A 626 -11.59 36.99 42.38
C TYR A 626 -10.21 37.25 41.76
N PRO A 627 -9.32 36.24 41.71
CA PRO A 627 -7.93 36.44 41.29
C PRO A 627 -7.73 36.65 39.78
N LEU A 628 -8.81 36.60 38.99
CA LEU A 628 -8.79 36.89 37.55
C LEU A 628 -9.97 37.80 37.17
N THR A 629 -9.69 38.92 36.51
CA THR A 629 -10.68 39.78 35.86
C THR A 629 -10.34 39.94 34.37
N ILE A 630 -11.32 39.79 33.49
CA ILE A 630 -11.22 40.12 32.07
C ILE A 630 -12.21 41.26 31.79
N ASN A 631 -11.69 42.42 31.41
CA ASN A 631 -12.38 43.71 31.34
C ASN A 631 -13.09 44.07 32.65
N ALA A 632 -14.36 43.70 32.79
CA ALA A 632 -15.17 43.87 34.01
C ALA A 632 -15.72 42.55 34.59
N ASN A 633 -15.51 41.43 33.90
CA ASN A 633 -15.99 40.10 34.31
C ASN A 633 -14.98 39.45 35.26
N ASN A 634 -15.45 39.03 36.44
CA ASN A 634 -14.63 38.47 37.52
C ASN A 634 -14.79 36.94 37.60
N TYR A 635 -13.68 36.22 37.71
CA TYR A 635 -13.63 34.75 37.67
C TYR A 635 -13.01 34.17 38.96
N LYS A 636 -13.50 33.01 39.41
CA LYS A 636 -12.99 32.30 40.59
C LYS A 636 -12.13 31.11 40.19
N LEU A 637 -11.08 30.84 40.96
CA LEU A 637 -10.13 29.74 40.74
C LEU A 637 -9.86 29.06 42.11
N PRO A 638 -9.74 27.72 42.22
CA PRO A 638 -10.02 26.64 41.27
C PRO A 638 -11.36 25.91 41.59
N ASN A 639 -11.52 24.65 41.14
CA ASN A 639 -12.66 23.74 41.42
C ASN A 639 -14.05 24.16 40.91
N TYR A 640 -14.16 25.19 40.07
CA TYR A 640 -15.42 25.59 39.42
C TYR A 640 -15.25 25.67 37.90
N THR A 641 -16.19 25.09 37.16
CA THR A 641 -16.36 25.34 35.72
C THR A 641 -16.91 26.74 35.53
N ASN A 642 -16.03 27.71 35.28
CA ASN A 642 -16.42 29.08 34.97
C ASN A 642 -17.15 29.15 33.62
N THR A 643 -18.48 29.16 33.64
CA THR A 643 -19.37 29.39 32.48
C THR A 643 -19.89 30.83 32.42
N GLY A 644 -19.21 31.76 33.11
CA GLY A 644 -19.62 33.16 33.26
C GLY A 644 -19.32 34.02 32.03
N ILE A 645 -20.36 34.75 31.60
CA ILE A 645 -20.40 35.89 30.65
C ILE A 645 -19.11 36.10 29.84
N PHE A 646 -19.15 35.72 28.56
CA PHE A 646 -18.08 35.96 27.61
C PHE A 646 -17.94 37.44 27.26
N SER A 647 -16.71 37.91 27.03
CA SER A 647 -16.44 39.32 26.69
C SER A 647 -16.36 39.51 25.18
N THR A 648 -17.39 40.10 24.56
CA THR A 648 -17.31 40.57 23.16
C THR A 648 -16.67 41.96 23.11
N ILE A 649 -15.60 42.09 22.33
CA ILE A 649 -14.78 43.31 22.22
C ILE A 649 -14.78 43.72 20.74
N GLN A 650 -14.85 45.03 20.43
CA GLN A 650 -14.74 45.47 19.04
C GLN A 650 -13.26 45.57 18.63
N VAL A 651 -12.96 45.30 17.36
CA VAL A 651 -11.64 45.58 16.78
C VAL A 651 -11.34 47.07 16.93
N GLY A 652 -10.17 47.40 17.45
CA GLY A 652 -9.76 48.75 17.86
C GLY A 652 -10.01 49.10 19.33
N GLU A 653 -10.99 48.50 20.00
CA GLU A 653 -11.28 48.77 21.41
C GLU A 653 -10.26 48.09 22.36
N PRO A 654 -10.00 48.67 23.55
CA PRO A 654 -9.03 48.13 24.48
C PRO A 654 -9.58 46.97 25.31
N PHE A 655 -8.75 45.96 25.53
CA PHE A 655 -8.95 44.91 26.51
C PHE A 655 -8.04 45.11 27.73
N VAL A 656 -8.49 44.64 28.88
CA VAL A 656 -7.73 44.66 30.14
C VAL A 656 -7.86 43.29 30.81
N ILE A 657 -6.73 42.66 31.17
CA ILE A 657 -6.74 41.41 31.94
C ILE A 657 -5.93 41.61 33.21
N LYS A 658 -6.55 41.33 34.36
CA LYS A 658 -5.94 41.43 35.68
C LYS A 658 -5.77 40.04 36.26
N VAL A 659 -4.54 39.71 36.67
CA VAL A 659 -4.19 38.44 37.31
C VAL A 659 -3.53 38.74 38.65
N LEU A 660 -4.18 38.34 39.74
CA LEU A 660 -3.68 38.46 41.10
C LEU A 660 -3.02 37.14 41.51
N LEU A 661 -1.76 37.21 41.94
CA LEU A 661 -0.89 36.05 42.14
C LEU A 661 -0.32 36.04 43.56
N TYR A 662 -0.50 34.91 44.23
CA TYR A 662 0.14 34.61 45.51
C TYR A 662 1.41 33.78 45.27
N GLY A 663 2.45 34.07 46.05
CA GLY A 663 3.71 33.34 46.05
C GLY A 663 3.98 32.78 47.43
N ASP A 664 4.05 31.45 47.55
CA ASP A 664 4.15 30.77 48.86
C ASP A 664 5.45 31.11 49.62
N ASN A 665 6.47 31.59 48.91
CA ASN A 665 7.73 32.12 49.44
C ASN A 665 7.84 33.65 49.28
N GLY A 666 6.71 34.36 49.25
CA GLY A 666 6.61 35.81 49.06
C GLY A 666 6.69 36.28 47.60
N LEU A 667 6.50 37.58 47.39
CA LEU A 667 6.37 38.25 46.09
C LEU A 667 7.45 37.85 45.07
N GLN A 668 8.68 37.65 45.52
CA GLN A 668 9.83 37.34 44.64
C GLN A 668 9.74 35.97 43.94
N SER A 669 8.84 35.08 44.36
CA SER A 669 8.72 33.72 43.80
C SER A 669 7.96 33.64 42.48
N VAL A 670 7.15 34.65 42.13
CA VAL A 670 6.51 34.75 40.80
C VAL A 670 7.52 35.36 39.82
N LYS A 671 8.07 34.55 38.90
CA LYS A 671 9.04 35.02 37.89
C LYS A 671 8.51 35.03 36.46
N HIS A 672 7.66 34.08 36.09
CA HIS A 672 7.18 33.94 34.73
C HIS A 672 5.68 33.65 34.71
N VAL A 673 4.95 34.32 33.80
CA VAL A 673 3.50 34.18 33.62
C VAL A 673 3.19 34.21 32.13
N SER A 674 2.54 33.17 31.61
CA SER A 674 2.03 33.13 30.23
C SER A 674 0.51 33.11 30.19
N LEU A 675 -0.05 33.91 29.29
CA LEU A 675 -1.48 33.97 28.97
C LEU A 675 -1.64 33.53 27.52
N VAL A 676 -2.40 32.47 27.28
CA VAL A 676 -2.56 31.85 25.95
C VAL A 676 -4.03 31.89 25.48
N THR A 677 -4.25 32.00 24.17
CA THR A 677 -5.58 32.09 23.56
C THR A 677 -5.58 31.58 22.09
N ASN A 678 -6.62 31.91 21.31
CA ASN A 678 -7.01 31.30 20.02
C ASN A 678 -7.25 29.78 20.07
N MET A 679 -7.27 29.19 21.27
CA MET A 679 -7.67 27.80 21.51
C MET A 679 -9.12 27.58 21.10
N ARG A 680 -9.38 26.52 20.32
CA ARG A 680 -10.72 26.08 19.88
C ARG A 680 -10.85 24.58 20.10
N GLY A 681 -11.92 24.14 20.76
CA GLY A 681 -12.15 22.73 21.11
C GLY A 681 -11.65 22.33 22.49
N ASN A 682 -11.34 21.04 22.66
CA ASN A 682 -11.25 20.35 23.96
C ASN A 682 -10.23 20.97 24.93
N TYR A 683 -10.62 21.06 26.20
CA TYR A 683 -10.23 22.15 27.12
C TYR A 683 -9.09 21.81 28.08
N ALA A 684 -8.33 20.74 27.82
CA ALA A 684 -7.50 20.07 28.84
C ALA A 684 -5.98 20.35 28.76
N SER A 685 -5.50 21.19 27.83
CA SER A 685 -4.08 21.53 27.71
C SER A 685 -3.84 22.83 26.92
N ILE A 686 -2.95 23.69 27.40
CA ILE A 686 -2.47 24.87 26.64
C ILE A 686 -1.68 24.51 25.37
N ALA A 687 -1.29 23.24 25.17
CA ALA A 687 -0.47 22.82 24.02
C ALA A 687 -1.19 22.95 22.64
N GLY A 688 -2.49 23.27 22.64
CA GLY A 688 -3.26 23.61 21.44
C GLY A 688 -3.41 25.12 21.18
N ALA A 689 -2.71 25.99 21.94
CA ALA A 689 -2.69 27.43 21.71
C ALA A 689 -1.52 27.82 20.80
N ASP A 690 -1.80 28.66 19.79
CA ASP A 690 -0.79 29.27 18.91
C ASP A 690 -0.55 30.75 19.21
N THR A 691 -1.42 31.38 20.00
CA THR A 691 -1.40 32.82 20.32
C THR A 691 -1.18 33.00 21.82
N ALA A 692 -0.16 33.75 22.23
CA ALA A 692 0.27 33.87 23.62
C ALA A 692 0.99 35.18 23.94
N ILE A 693 0.84 35.64 25.19
CA ILE A 693 1.53 36.78 25.80
C ILE A 693 2.34 36.23 26.99
N PHE A 694 3.65 36.48 27.01
CA PHE A 694 4.57 36.02 28.04
C PHE A 694 5.15 37.23 28.79
N TRP A 695 4.90 37.29 30.09
CA TRP A 695 5.55 38.21 31.01
C TRP A 695 6.61 37.49 31.84
N ASP A 696 7.74 38.17 32.03
CA ASP A 696 8.87 37.75 32.82
C ASP A 696 9.27 38.93 33.73
N ALA A 697 9.62 38.65 34.98
CA ALA A 697 10.03 39.68 35.94
C ALA A 697 11.38 40.37 35.60
N THR A 698 12.11 39.86 34.60
CA THR A 698 13.47 40.27 34.22
C THR A 698 13.68 40.53 32.73
N GLN A 699 12.76 40.10 31.85
CA GLN A 699 12.85 40.25 30.39
C GLN A 699 11.75 41.19 29.85
N PRO A 700 11.96 41.81 28.67
CA PRO A 700 10.88 42.50 27.95
C PRO A 700 9.69 41.58 27.68
N LEU A 701 8.47 42.13 27.68
CA LEU A 701 7.24 41.40 27.34
C LEU A 701 7.38 40.76 25.95
N GLN A 702 7.10 39.47 25.84
CA GLN A 702 7.09 38.76 24.56
C GLN A 702 5.66 38.43 24.15
N ILE A 703 5.35 38.63 22.86
CA ILE A 703 4.04 38.33 22.28
C ILE A 703 4.28 37.37 21.10
N VAL A 704 3.70 36.18 21.18
CA VAL A 704 3.67 35.20 20.09
C VAL A 704 2.26 35.25 19.53
N ASP A 705 2.06 36.02 18.48
CA ASP A 705 0.77 36.15 17.80
C ASP A 705 0.98 35.96 16.29
N PRO A 706 1.05 34.70 15.82
CA PRO A 706 1.32 34.37 14.43
C PRO A 706 0.14 34.72 13.50
N HIS A 707 -1.00 35.11 14.08
CA HIS A 707 -2.19 35.55 13.35
C HIS A 707 -2.33 37.07 13.32
N HIS A 708 -1.65 37.80 14.21
CA HIS A 708 -1.80 39.25 14.41
C HIS A 708 -3.23 39.63 14.83
N PHE A 709 -3.78 38.92 15.82
CA PHE A 709 -5.04 39.32 16.48
C PHE A 709 -4.89 40.57 17.35
N PHE A 710 -3.75 40.77 17.99
CA PHE A 710 -3.50 41.87 18.93
C PHE A 710 -2.85 43.09 18.27
N GLY A 711 -3.24 44.28 18.73
CA GLY A 711 -2.44 45.50 18.60
C GLY A 711 -1.34 45.57 19.67
N PRO A 712 -0.81 46.75 19.97
CA PRO A 712 0.19 46.93 21.03
C PRO A 712 -0.35 46.44 22.39
N VAL A 713 0.39 45.52 23.04
CA VAL A 713 0.09 45.06 24.41
C VAL A 713 1.18 45.56 25.36
N THR A 714 0.75 46.01 26.54
CA THR A 714 1.61 46.41 27.66
C THR A 714 1.16 45.67 28.93
N VAL A 715 2.03 45.59 29.93
CA VAL A 715 1.68 45.00 31.24
C VAL A 715 2.26 45.85 32.37
N ASN A 716 1.40 46.19 33.33
CA ASN A 716 1.74 46.93 34.53
C ASN A 716 1.76 45.99 35.73
N THR A 717 2.77 46.11 36.58
CA THR A 717 2.95 45.28 37.78
C THR A 717 2.77 46.12 39.04
N THR A 718 1.86 45.71 39.92
CA THR A 718 1.62 46.37 41.22
C THR A 718 1.54 45.35 42.34
N VAL A 719 1.71 45.80 43.58
CA VAL A 719 1.54 44.96 44.78
C VAL A 719 0.27 45.41 45.50
N VAL A 720 -0.60 44.45 45.80
CA VAL A 720 -1.87 44.66 46.54
C VAL A 720 -1.97 43.55 47.58
N ASP A 721 -2.16 43.90 48.86
CA ASP A 721 -2.33 42.96 49.97
C ASP A 721 -1.29 41.83 50.03
N ASN A 722 -0.02 42.17 49.78
CA ASN A 722 1.13 41.27 49.68
C ASN A 722 1.03 40.18 48.58
N LYS A 723 0.23 40.45 47.54
CA LYS A 723 0.11 39.67 46.29
C LYS A 723 0.61 40.51 45.10
N ILE A 724 1.07 39.87 44.02
CA ILE A 724 1.40 40.57 42.77
C ILE A 724 0.15 40.66 41.91
N LEU A 725 -0.20 41.87 41.48
CA LEU A 725 -1.22 42.13 40.48
C LEU A 725 -0.54 42.47 39.14
N LEU A 726 -0.69 41.59 38.16
CA LEU A 726 -0.35 41.86 36.76
C LEU A 726 -1.58 42.41 36.05
N THR A 727 -1.48 43.58 35.43
CA THR A 727 -2.54 44.16 34.60
C THR A 727 -2.04 44.31 33.16
N PHE A 728 -2.48 43.41 32.29
CA PHE A 728 -2.26 43.46 30.86
C PHE A 728 -3.26 44.42 30.21
N HIS A 729 -2.79 45.29 29.31
CA HIS A 729 -3.60 46.21 28.51
C HIS A 729 -3.22 46.06 27.04
N GLY A 730 -4.20 45.92 26.15
CA GLY A 730 -3.95 45.91 24.70
C GLY A 730 -5.20 46.24 23.90
N THR A 731 -5.15 46.13 22.57
CA THR A 731 -6.30 46.25 21.67
C THR A 731 -6.37 45.03 20.74
N PHE A 732 -7.50 44.79 20.09
CA PHE A 732 -7.58 43.83 18.97
C PHE A 732 -7.33 44.55 17.64
N ALA A 733 -6.40 44.03 16.84
CA ALA A 733 -6.05 44.53 15.52
C ALA A 733 -6.94 43.94 14.40
N LYS A 734 -7.49 42.73 14.61
CA LYS A 734 -8.45 42.08 13.70
C LYS A 734 -9.44 41.19 14.47
N PRO A 735 -10.55 40.72 13.87
CA PRO A 735 -11.51 39.85 14.54
C PRO A 735 -10.90 38.52 14.99
N MET A 736 -11.29 38.06 16.18
CA MET A 736 -10.94 36.76 16.76
C MET A 736 -12.23 36.02 17.12
N PRO A 737 -12.51 34.83 16.56
CA PRO A 737 -13.63 33.98 16.99
C PRO A 737 -13.57 33.62 18.48
N VAL A 738 -14.71 33.22 19.07
CA VAL A 738 -14.82 32.88 20.50
C VAL A 738 -13.70 31.94 20.91
N SER A 739 -12.94 32.33 21.95
CA SER A 739 -11.78 31.58 22.40
C SER A 739 -11.65 31.49 23.92
N ASN A 740 -11.05 30.40 24.35
CA ASN A 740 -10.65 30.15 25.74
C ASN A 740 -9.39 30.98 26.07
N ILE A 741 -9.19 31.26 27.35
CA ILE A 741 -7.92 31.77 27.88
C ILE A 741 -7.33 30.74 28.84
N GLY A 742 -6.05 30.43 28.67
CA GLY A 742 -5.25 29.65 29.61
C GLY A 742 -4.20 30.54 30.26
N ILE A 743 -3.93 30.34 31.55
CA ILE A 743 -2.88 31.06 32.29
C ILE A 743 -1.98 30.03 32.96
N ARG A 744 -0.67 30.15 32.76
CA ARG A 744 0.37 29.31 33.39
C ARG A 744 1.37 30.18 34.15
N THR A 745 1.78 29.73 35.33
CA THR A 745 2.83 30.35 36.16
C THR A 745 3.91 29.33 36.52
N TRP A 746 5.16 29.79 36.68
CA TRP A 746 6.27 28.97 37.19
C TRP A 746 7.38 29.81 37.84
N GLY A 747 8.23 29.13 38.62
CA GLY A 747 9.43 29.68 39.27
C GLY A 747 10.73 28.98 38.81
N TYR A 748 11.82 29.20 39.54
CA TYR A 748 13.14 28.60 39.27
C TYR A 748 13.19 27.06 39.43
N ASP A 749 12.16 26.48 40.04
CA ASP A 749 11.97 25.06 40.33
C ASP A 749 11.28 24.28 39.20
N LEU A 750 10.93 24.94 38.09
CA LEU A 750 10.34 24.38 36.86
C LEU A 750 8.96 23.70 37.00
N TYR A 751 8.39 23.63 38.20
CA TYR A 751 6.99 23.24 38.39
C TYR A 751 6.06 24.35 37.89
N SER A 752 5.04 23.96 37.13
CA SER A 752 4.03 24.86 36.57
C SER A 752 2.62 24.37 36.87
N ARG A 753 1.67 25.30 36.94
CA ARG A 753 0.22 25.00 37.01
C ARG A 753 -0.56 25.86 36.04
N ASP A 754 -1.60 25.26 35.48
CA ASP A 754 -2.47 25.86 34.47
C ASP A 754 -3.85 26.14 35.05
N VAL A 755 -4.44 27.27 34.67
CA VAL A 755 -5.84 27.59 34.93
C VAL A 755 -6.50 28.09 33.65
N TYR A 756 -7.76 27.71 33.43
CA TYR A 756 -8.47 27.92 32.17
C TYR A 756 -9.81 28.63 32.39
N VAL A 757 -10.15 29.57 31.50
CA VAL A 757 -11.49 30.16 31.35
C VAL A 757 -12.01 29.77 29.97
N ILE A 758 -13.17 29.11 29.95
CA ILE A 758 -13.80 28.60 28.72
C ILE A 758 -14.66 29.72 28.12
N ASN A 759 -14.59 29.91 26.79
CA ASN A 759 -15.29 30.98 26.06
C ASN A 759 -15.05 32.38 26.65
N ALA A 760 -13.81 32.68 27.06
CA ALA A 760 -13.48 33.89 27.81
C ALA A 760 -13.78 35.20 27.04
N TRP A 761 -13.46 35.23 25.74
CA TRP A 761 -13.64 36.42 24.90
C TRP A 761 -13.84 36.13 23.41
N GLN A 762 -14.28 37.15 22.69
CA GLN A 762 -14.37 37.23 21.23
C GLN A 762 -14.06 38.66 20.77
N ALA A 763 -13.37 38.83 19.64
CA ALA A 763 -13.22 40.13 18.99
C ALA A 763 -14.00 40.19 17.66
N THR A 764 -14.85 41.20 17.48
CA THR A 764 -15.69 41.36 16.28
C THR A 764 -15.43 42.69 15.56
N SER A 765 -15.63 42.71 14.24
CA SER A 765 -15.79 43.96 13.49
C SER A 765 -17.10 44.65 13.87
N SER A 766 -17.16 45.98 13.69
CA SER A 766 -18.33 46.81 14.01
C SER A 766 -19.63 46.28 13.40
N PRO A 767 -20.78 46.46 14.10
CA PRO A 767 -22.03 45.80 13.73
C PRO A 767 -22.69 46.44 12.49
N PRO A 768 -23.43 45.64 11.69
CA PRO A 768 -24.45 46.17 10.78
C PRO A 768 -25.52 46.94 11.55
N ILE A 769 -26.13 47.93 10.88
CA ILE A 769 -27.19 48.76 11.44
C ILE A 769 -28.39 47.90 11.84
N GLN A 770 -28.99 48.19 13.01
CA GLN A 770 -30.29 47.62 13.38
C GLN A 770 -31.37 48.11 12.41
N GLN A 771 -31.93 47.19 11.61
CA GLN A 771 -33.29 47.34 11.08
C GLN A 771 -34.07 46.06 11.26
N LEU A 772 -35.18 46.17 12.00
CA LEU A 772 -36.35 45.34 11.73
C LEU A 772 -36.80 45.64 10.29
N ASN A 773 -37.44 44.69 9.61
CA ASN A 773 -38.83 44.91 9.22
C ASN A 773 -39.53 43.65 8.70
N THR A 774 -40.86 43.72 8.75
CA THR A 774 -41.81 42.76 8.19
C THR A 774 -41.84 42.81 6.66
N THR A 775 -42.02 41.65 6.03
CA THR A 775 -42.45 41.46 4.63
C THR A 775 -43.92 41.90 4.42
N PRO A 776 -44.44 41.98 3.17
CA PRO A 776 -43.87 42.26 1.84
C PRO A 776 -44.72 43.42 1.18
N PRO A 777 -45.02 43.55 -0.15
CA PRO A 777 -44.48 42.97 -1.40
C PRO A 777 -44.24 44.03 -2.53
N SER A 778 -44.18 43.57 -3.81
CA SER A 778 -44.35 44.32 -5.09
C SER A 778 -43.16 45.13 -5.63
N GLN A 779 -43.08 45.52 -6.92
CA GLN A 779 -43.32 44.84 -8.22
C GLN A 779 -42.79 45.76 -9.36
N LYS A 780 -42.39 45.22 -10.53
CA LYS A 780 -42.04 45.98 -11.79
C LYS A 780 -40.73 46.80 -11.69
N GLN A 781 -40.00 47.22 -12.73
CA GLN A 781 -39.85 46.92 -14.19
C GLN A 781 -38.43 47.44 -14.61
N LEU A 782 -37.86 47.37 -15.83
CA LEU A 782 -38.36 47.14 -17.19
C LEU A 782 -37.30 46.41 -18.09
N LEU A 783 -37.03 46.93 -19.31
CA LEU A 783 -36.13 46.48 -20.40
C LEU A 783 -34.93 47.47 -20.57
N VAL A 784 -33.96 47.39 -21.51
CA VAL A 784 -33.75 46.71 -22.83
C VAL A 784 -32.19 46.68 -23.07
N ASN A 785 -31.50 45.97 -23.99
CA ASN A 785 -31.76 45.10 -25.18
C ASN A 785 -30.98 43.74 -25.00
N ASP A 786 -30.52 42.86 -25.91
CA ASP A 786 -30.09 42.80 -27.34
C ASP A 786 -28.74 43.49 -27.67
N SER A 787 -27.86 43.06 -28.60
CA SER A 787 -27.88 42.02 -29.67
C SER A 787 -26.44 41.46 -29.90
N THR A 788 -26.09 40.35 -30.57
CA THR A 788 -26.69 39.06 -31.04
C THR A 788 -25.56 38.13 -31.58
N VAL A 789 -25.85 36.85 -31.93
CA VAL A 789 -24.98 35.86 -32.66
C VAL A 789 -23.80 35.24 -31.86
N GLY A 790 -23.38 33.97 -32.03
CA GLY A 790 -24.01 32.82 -32.71
C GLY A 790 -23.05 31.79 -33.38
N ALA A 791 -23.05 30.53 -32.89
CA ALA A 791 -22.33 29.32 -33.40
C ALA A 791 -20.77 29.36 -33.34
N THR A 792 -20.02 28.27 -33.08
CA THR A 792 -20.22 26.81 -33.27
C THR A 792 -19.40 26.02 -32.22
N LEU A 793 -19.68 24.72 -31.98
CA LEU A 793 -18.75 23.84 -31.24
C LEU A 793 -17.38 23.75 -31.96
N ASN A 794 -16.30 23.72 -31.19
CA ASN A 794 -15.02 23.21 -31.68
C ASN A 794 -14.21 22.56 -30.54
N LEU A 795 -14.13 21.23 -30.53
CA LEU A 795 -13.35 20.45 -29.56
C LEU A 795 -12.01 20.04 -30.20
N GLN A 796 -11.02 20.93 -30.16
CA GLN A 796 -9.61 20.53 -30.22
C GLN A 796 -8.71 21.58 -29.57
N SER A 797 -7.67 21.11 -28.88
CA SER A 797 -6.78 21.93 -28.07
C SER A 797 -5.72 22.63 -28.92
N THR A 798 -5.58 23.96 -28.79
CA THR A 798 -4.33 24.72 -29.05
C THR A 798 -4.46 26.19 -28.64
N ASN A 799 -4.12 26.52 -27.39
CA ASN A 799 -3.05 27.49 -27.12
C ASN A 799 -2.74 27.58 -25.61
N PRO A 800 -1.46 27.56 -25.18
CA PRO A 800 -1.10 27.87 -23.81
C PRO A 800 -1.11 29.39 -23.61
N GLN A 801 -2.23 29.94 -23.15
CA GLN A 801 -2.30 31.27 -22.51
C GLN A 801 -2.39 31.12 -20.99
N LEU A 802 -1.48 30.32 -20.45
CA LEU A 802 -1.06 30.45 -19.07
C LEU A 802 -0.34 31.79 -18.95
N LEU A 803 -1.11 32.83 -18.61
CA LEU A 803 -0.74 34.09 -17.96
C LEU A 803 0.72 34.54 -18.16
N SER A 804 0.88 35.68 -18.84
CA SER A 804 2.16 36.38 -19.05
C SER A 804 3.00 36.46 -17.77
N THR A 805 4.32 36.58 -17.89
CA THR A 805 5.26 36.55 -16.76
C THR A 805 4.97 37.58 -15.66
N SER A 806 4.22 38.64 -15.95
CA SER A 806 3.60 39.55 -14.97
C SER A 806 2.59 38.87 -14.05
N ASN A 807 1.66 38.11 -14.62
CA ASN A 807 0.47 37.59 -13.95
C ASN A 807 0.74 36.26 -13.23
N LYS A 808 1.82 35.56 -13.58
CA LYS A 808 2.25 34.35 -12.86
C LYS A 808 2.86 34.65 -11.49
N LEU A 809 3.35 35.89 -11.25
CA LEU A 809 3.68 36.36 -9.90
C LEU A 809 2.42 36.63 -9.08
N ASP A 810 1.44 37.35 -9.64
CA ASP A 810 0.14 37.62 -8.98
C ASP A 810 -0.54 36.33 -8.49
N LEU A 811 -0.65 35.32 -9.37
CA LEU A 811 -1.29 34.04 -9.04
C LEU A 811 -0.56 33.31 -7.90
N MET A 812 0.78 33.33 -7.87
CA MET A 812 1.56 32.75 -6.78
C MET A 812 1.40 33.55 -5.47
N GLU A 813 1.32 34.87 -5.54
CA GLU A 813 1.15 35.71 -4.35
C GLU A 813 -0.24 35.52 -3.74
N SER A 814 -1.30 35.53 -4.54
CA SER A 814 -2.66 35.25 -4.06
C SER A 814 -2.86 33.81 -3.55
N ILE A 815 -2.11 32.83 -4.07
CA ILE A 815 -2.07 31.48 -3.46
C ILE A 815 -1.45 31.50 -2.06
N LYS A 816 -0.45 32.37 -1.79
CA LYS A 816 0.07 32.58 -0.42
C LYS A 816 -0.94 33.33 0.45
N GLU A 817 -1.63 34.33 -0.10
CA GLU A 817 -2.67 35.09 0.61
C GLU A 817 -3.83 34.18 1.05
N TRP A 818 -4.27 33.28 0.17
CA TRP A 818 -5.26 32.24 0.48
C TRP A 818 -4.73 31.19 1.49
N GLY A 819 -3.49 30.71 1.29
CA GLY A 819 -2.90 29.66 2.11
C GLY A 819 -2.37 30.10 3.49
N GLY A 820 -2.41 31.40 3.82
CA GLY A 820 -1.87 31.92 5.08
C GLY A 820 -0.35 32.12 5.12
N TYR A 821 0.28 32.29 3.95
CA TYR A 821 1.73 32.54 3.77
C TYR A 821 2.05 33.97 3.30
N SER A 822 1.06 34.86 3.26
CA SER A 822 1.21 36.29 3.00
C SER A 822 0.48 37.11 4.07
N ASN A 823 0.73 38.42 4.10
CA ASN A 823 0.16 39.36 5.07
C ASN A 823 -1.20 39.94 4.66
N LYS A 824 -1.60 39.76 3.40
CA LYS A 824 -2.99 39.87 2.93
C LYS A 824 -3.63 38.49 2.92
N SER A 825 -4.95 38.44 2.81
CA SER A 825 -5.71 37.20 2.67
C SER A 825 -6.90 37.37 1.73
N ILE A 826 -7.20 36.34 0.96
CA ILE A 826 -8.36 36.24 0.06
C ILE A 826 -9.21 35.02 0.42
N SER A 827 -10.48 35.04 0.05
CA SER A 827 -11.43 33.96 0.33
C SER A 827 -11.26 32.74 -0.58
N ASP A 828 -11.83 31.61 -0.16
CA ASP A 828 -11.97 30.39 -0.98
C ASP A 828 -12.62 30.69 -2.35
N SER A 829 -13.61 31.60 -2.38
CA SER A 829 -14.33 31.99 -3.59
C SER A 829 -13.46 32.81 -4.55
N GLU A 830 -12.72 33.78 -4.03
CA GLU A 830 -11.78 34.59 -4.82
C GLU A 830 -10.67 33.69 -5.40
N MET A 831 -10.12 32.76 -4.62
CA MET A 831 -9.10 31.82 -5.10
C MET A 831 -9.64 30.88 -6.19
N LEU A 832 -10.83 30.30 -6.02
CA LEU A 832 -11.47 29.47 -7.05
C LEU A 832 -11.70 30.25 -8.35
N HIS A 833 -12.14 31.50 -8.25
CA HIS A 833 -12.37 32.37 -9.41
C HIS A 833 -11.08 32.67 -10.20
N MET A 834 -9.89 32.65 -9.56
CA MET A 834 -8.60 32.77 -10.25
C MET A 834 -8.26 31.56 -11.13
N PHE A 835 -8.83 30.39 -10.83
CA PHE A 835 -8.77 29.18 -11.67
C PHE A 835 -10.00 29.04 -12.57
N GLY A 836 -10.89 30.04 -12.64
CA GLY A 836 -12.13 29.97 -13.43
C GLY A 836 -13.17 28.97 -12.89
N LEU A 837 -13.05 28.58 -11.62
CA LEU A 837 -14.01 27.76 -10.90
C LEU A 837 -14.96 28.63 -10.07
N SER A 838 -16.16 28.13 -9.80
CA SER A 838 -17.18 28.80 -8.98
C SER A 838 -17.50 27.99 -7.73
N GLY A 839 -17.35 28.59 -6.56
CA GLY A 839 -17.73 27.99 -5.28
C GLY A 839 -17.43 28.93 -4.10
N ASP A 840 -17.97 28.62 -2.93
CA ASP A 840 -17.85 29.46 -1.73
C ASP A 840 -16.92 28.84 -0.65
N HIS A 841 -16.52 27.58 -0.81
CA HIS A 841 -15.66 26.88 0.15
C HIS A 841 -14.77 25.82 -0.51
N VAL A 842 -13.52 25.73 -0.09
CA VAL A 842 -12.55 24.71 -0.49
C VAL A 842 -12.14 23.87 0.73
N PRO A 843 -12.25 22.53 0.69
CA PRO A 843 -11.96 21.69 1.84
C PRO A 843 -10.55 21.85 2.40
N GLN A 844 -10.40 21.88 3.74
CA GLN A 844 -9.11 22.07 4.41
C GLN A 844 -8.01 21.05 4.03
N TRP A 845 -8.36 19.87 3.53
CA TRP A 845 -7.38 18.89 3.05
C TRP A 845 -6.74 19.32 1.72
N VAL A 846 -7.42 20.15 0.92
CA VAL A 846 -6.88 20.80 -0.28
C VAL A 846 -5.94 21.94 0.12
N MET A 847 -6.38 22.83 1.03
CA MET A 847 -5.57 23.95 1.57
C MET A 847 -4.21 23.50 2.11
N LYS A 848 -4.16 22.35 2.79
CA LYS A 848 -2.91 21.83 3.40
C LYS A 848 -1.80 21.54 2.39
N ASN A 849 -2.11 21.39 1.09
CA ASN A 849 -1.11 21.19 0.04
C ASN A 849 -0.46 22.48 -0.45
N ILE A 850 -0.94 23.68 -0.05
CA ILE A 850 -0.35 24.96 -0.49
C ILE A 850 1.14 25.07 -0.13
N LYS A 851 1.57 24.45 0.99
CA LYS A 851 3.00 24.36 1.31
C LYS A 851 3.80 23.70 0.19
N TRP A 852 3.29 22.64 -0.44
CA TRP A 852 3.98 21.96 -1.53
C TRP A 852 4.03 22.77 -2.82
N ILE A 853 3.13 23.74 -3.01
CA ILE A 853 3.19 24.69 -4.13
C ILE A 853 4.25 25.77 -3.87
N ILE A 854 4.29 26.31 -2.64
CA ILE A 854 5.26 27.32 -2.23
C ILE A 854 6.69 26.76 -2.17
N ASP A 855 6.84 25.51 -1.72
CA ASP A 855 8.12 24.78 -1.73
C ASP A 855 8.55 24.35 -3.16
N GLY A 856 7.71 24.54 -4.18
CA GLY A 856 7.97 24.16 -5.57
C GLY A 856 7.86 22.66 -5.88
N THR A 857 7.35 21.86 -4.94
CA THR A 857 7.13 20.41 -5.07
C THR A 857 5.97 20.05 -6.00
N ILE A 858 4.96 20.92 -6.10
CA ILE A 858 3.85 20.86 -7.05
C ILE A 858 3.83 22.19 -7.81
N ASN A 859 3.71 22.17 -9.15
CA ASN A 859 3.63 23.42 -9.90
C ASN A 859 2.17 23.92 -9.98
N ILE A 860 1.98 25.24 -10.12
CA ILE A 860 0.65 25.87 -10.03
C ILE A 860 -0.34 25.32 -11.10
N GLN A 861 0.15 24.89 -12.27
CA GLN A 861 -0.72 24.28 -13.27
C GLN A 861 -1.28 22.93 -12.80
N ASP A 862 -0.41 22.04 -12.29
CA ASP A 862 -0.83 20.72 -11.78
C ASP A 862 -1.87 20.86 -10.66
N PHE A 863 -1.77 21.91 -9.85
CA PHE A 863 -2.75 22.23 -8.80
C PHE A 863 -4.08 22.73 -9.38
N GLY A 864 -4.05 23.62 -10.39
CA GLY A 864 -5.25 24.06 -11.10
C GLY A 864 -5.96 22.90 -11.81
N ASP A 865 -5.22 22.07 -12.52
CA ASP A 865 -5.72 20.88 -13.21
C ASP A 865 -6.34 19.89 -12.20
N ALA A 866 -5.75 19.74 -11.01
CA ALA A 866 -6.31 18.94 -9.92
C ALA A 866 -7.60 19.55 -9.34
N LEU A 867 -7.69 20.88 -9.18
CA LEU A 867 -8.92 21.55 -8.74
C LEU A 867 -10.06 21.36 -9.76
N HIS A 868 -9.78 21.52 -11.06
CA HIS A 868 -10.75 21.22 -12.13
C HIS A 868 -11.19 19.76 -12.07
N TYR A 869 -10.26 18.80 -12.02
CA TYR A 869 -10.58 17.38 -11.91
C TYR A 869 -11.48 17.06 -10.71
N LEU A 870 -11.21 17.64 -9.54
CA LEU A 870 -12.02 17.45 -8.33
C LEU A 870 -13.43 18.05 -8.47
N SER A 871 -13.57 19.18 -9.17
CA SER A 871 -14.85 19.85 -9.44
C SER A 871 -15.68 19.10 -10.48
N ASP A 872 -15.09 18.77 -11.63
CA ASP A 872 -15.75 18.06 -12.73
C ASP A 872 -16.28 16.68 -12.31
N ASN A 873 -15.52 15.97 -11.47
CA ASN A 873 -15.92 14.68 -10.90
C ASN A 873 -16.78 14.82 -9.62
N LYS A 874 -17.14 16.05 -9.20
CA LYS A 874 -18.01 16.36 -8.05
C LYS A 874 -17.51 15.79 -6.72
N ILE A 875 -16.18 15.70 -6.59
CA ILE A 875 -15.46 15.29 -5.37
C ILE A 875 -15.39 16.48 -4.39
N ILE A 876 -15.30 17.69 -4.95
CA ILE A 876 -15.67 18.95 -4.28
C ILE A 876 -16.97 19.49 -4.92
N LYS A 877 -17.59 20.51 -4.31
CA LYS A 877 -18.90 21.05 -4.68
C LYS A 877 -18.84 22.55 -4.95
#